data_AF-A0A523WLK0-F1
#
_entry.id   AF-A0A523WLK0-F1
#
_cell.length_a   1.000
_cell.length_b   1.000
_cell.length_c   1.000
_cell.angle_alpha   90.00
_cell.angle_beta   90.00
_cell.angle_gamma   90.00
#
_symmetry.space_group_name_H-M   'P 1'
#
loop_
_entity.id
_entity.type
_entity.pdbx_description
1 polymer ?
#
loop_
_entity_poly.entity_id
_entity_poly.type
_entity_poly.pdbx_seq_one_letter_code
_entity_poly.pdbx_strand_id
1 'polypeptide(L)'
;MAENEVNKNNVAHGSLLSGDENPFRLSDRQKELCRRLNQFFKITLNKEDVAPSLLFHGALYTMRPMHRRQNPDWMAQAAHSLRDILYPFYKSGAIVKREGALIQYGSVGNVDQLDKTIGQYFGFLSDVAHHNLNTAATNPIINGSKKNPVLITEELFENVVAGFEGVLFETLRRQIDAHKEIDEYIRKEIEDSEALQELLNINYDARRYFYSKTHEKWLDWLWENGFLDVIKEKSEDPTRYSYRSPELDYLVKVATKMPERVADIMLTVAISPQHFNPEVVDRFLWICQSLPAEQLARIVPKIRDEKWVLLMEKFNHWGFEYEKMMEILANAKDYSSLLILTEAILEVRAKEDISKKSIGIIPDNPFYFSNLRQTKVFEHLVGVEDTHVEPALTLATHVMGNIVRLGETEKNSIFDINDKHYLSDVDFFTIEMGDERNISYRDDMRAQAAVIKTLAQRLISSKCADADAAKHFYETHIKPLPNSQSVWRLKLFAISLCPDVFKDELRAAFFKIFDYEKPWPLISGAEYEWALKKGFSALSAEDRELYVSRVLSYFGDEDKEEWQKNSGWCLLSSAFAGLTDKKKERAREVFGRELDPNYQPKASIGDFKAGFVSAKAPIDQEALSRMSIPEIVEKLKKDWAPEQLRKQDKEQDFLKPLNAEGMSNVLKADIVNRLKDYISNAFHFFDRDHLDSHYTYTFLMGVYDVLREKKYPANTDWSGLFKLFVEIVDSAKAREFVPGVSEREISDTWLVGWDAVHNAMADALQELLKGSGDQPVIDFSSCRSALLQILSYLLIYPDPEPETELKKIDTIERDPQTGAERHTGSDPFTAAINSVRGRAYQVFVHFTEKDGLSLPKNTVPKLSADVKELYKKCLDVEKTQAVMFLFGNYLAFFYYRDRDWISSIVPQIFPADPTKNDLYLAAWEGYLTGTLYQELFEELSDYYRRAIILDPAQYPPRRYSKDLDEGLATHLALAFSHFSNFDFNSDLFKLFWKTKNAKRYKEFISFIGRSCISRDNARKWIETHNIDIEKLKKFWDWALKNCPDPEAIAGFFFWIEAERNVFDPVWLGEHIRMTLEKTGGNVERDSGMMQSLAIIAESAPEDTLKILKLYFLGPKGLGNRRPWFYVDDELMGIFKTLYNKLVTKEGIYRLIDELLPIGNGQFWKLKDVINGK
;
A
#
# COMPACT_ATOMS: atom_id res chain seq x y z
N MET A 1 9.58 -67.67 35.62
CA MET A 1 9.83 -68.15 36.99
C MET A 1 8.47 -68.24 37.69
N ALA A 2 8.16 -69.45 38.19
CA ALA A 2 7.16 -69.83 39.23
C ALA A 2 5.74 -69.24 39.13
N GLU A 3 4.73 -70.05 38.79
CA GLU A 3 3.84 -70.80 39.72
C GLU A 3 2.85 -69.86 40.44
N ASN A 4 1.52 -70.00 40.45
CA ASN A 4 0.50 -71.06 40.34
C ASN A 4 -0.49 -70.79 41.50
N GLU A 5 -1.70 -71.34 41.37
CA GLU A 5 -2.75 -71.51 42.41
C GLU A 5 -3.78 -70.37 42.58
N VAL A 6 -5.11 -70.61 42.67
CA VAL A 6 -5.94 -71.84 42.67
C VAL A 6 -7.42 -71.41 42.52
N ASN A 7 -8.20 -72.13 41.69
CA ASN A 7 -9.53 -72.74 41.95
C ASN A 7 -10.63 -71.95 42.73
N LYS A 8 -11.94 -72.07 42.48
CA LYS A 8 -12.79 -72.90 41.60
C LYS A 8 -14.27 -72.62 41.96
N ASN A 9 -15.15 -73.09 41.06
CA ASN A 9 -16.52 -73.61 41.30
C ASN A 9 -17.62 -72.58 41.55
N ASN A 10 -18.85 -72.71 41.04
CA ASN A 10 -19.58 -73.69 40.21
C ASN A 10 -20.88 -72.92 39.79
N VAL A 11 -21.57 -73.16 38.68
CA VAL A 11 -22.21 -74.41 38.27
C VAL A 11 -22.40 -74.42 36.75
N ALA A 12 -22.14 -75.58 36.16
CA ALA A 12 -22.29 -75.90 34.75
C ALA A 12 -23.69 -76.48 34.40
N HIS A 13 -24.10 -76.15 33.17
CA HIS A 13 -24.76 -76.97 32.14
C HIS A 13 -26.10 -77.72 32.35
N GLY A 14 -27.05 -77.32 31.49
CA GLY A 14 -27.89 -78.14 30.61
C GLY A 14 -28.66 -77.20 29.66
N SER A 15 -28.29 -76.96 28.39
CA SER A 15 -28.38 -77.84 27.21
C SER A 15 -29.81 -78.41 27.08
N LEU A 16 -30.69 -77.98 26.15
CA LEU A 16 -30.57 -78.10 24.69
C LEU A 16 -31.77 -77.39 23.99
N LEU A 17 -31.52 -76.57 22.96
CA LEU A 17 -32.06 -76.66 21.58
C LEU A 17 -32.07 -75.31 20.82
N SER A 18 -31.09 -75.20 19.91
CA SER A 18 -31.16 -74.68 18.53
C SER A 18 -31.81 -73.32 18.21
N GLY A 19 -30.97 -72.39 17.72
CA GLY A 19 -31.37 -71.34 16.78
C GLY A 19 -30.35 -70.20 16.73
N ASP A 20 -29.53 -70.14 15.67
CA ASP A 20 -28.63 -69.04 15.24
C ASP A 20 -28.64 -67.75 16.08
N GLU A 21 -27.68 -67.56 16.98
CA GLU A 21 -27.37 -66.25 17.56
C GLU A 21 -26.16 -65.63 16.87
N ASN A 22 -26.41 -64.92 15.77
CA ASN A 22 -25.45 -63.96 15.23
C ASN A 22 -25.41 -62.73 16.18
N PRO A 23 -24.27 -62.38 16.80
CA PRO A 23 -24.18 -61.25 17.71
C PRO A 23 -24.65 -59.98 16.99
N PHE A 24 -25.50 -59.19 17.64
CA PHE A 24 -26.02 -57.95 17.06
C PHE A 24 -24.86 -56.99 16.74
N ARG A 25 -24.67 -56.73 15.45
CA ARG A 25 -23.66 -55.80 14.95
C ARG A 25 -24.36 -54.61 14.31
N LEU A 26 -24.10 -53.44 14.87
CA LEU A 26 -24.43 -52.17 14.23
C LEU A 26 -23.69 -52.03 12.90
N SER A 27 -24.34 -51.40 11.93
CA SER A 27 -23.65 -50.90 10.73
C SER A 27 -22.64 -49.81 11.12
N ASP A 28 -21.67 -49.53 10.26
CA ASP A 28 -20.69 -48.46 10.55
C ASP A 28 -21.37 -47.08 10.66
N ARG A 29 -22.43 -46.85 9.89
CA ARG A 29 -23.28 -45.65 10.02
C ARG A 29 -23.94 -45.56 11.40
N GLN A 30 -24.46 -46.66 11.92
CA GLN A 30 -25.08 -46.71 13.25
C GLN A 30 -24.05 -46.55 14.38
N LYS A 31 -22.83 -47.08 14.23
CA LYS A 31 -21.74 -46.85 15.19
C LYS A 31 -21.33 -45.38 15.24
N GLU A 32 -21.25 -44.73 14.08
CA GLU A 32 -20.94 -43.31 13.98
C GLU A 32 -22.06 -42.45 14.58
N LEU A 33 -23.32 -42.78 14.30
CA LEU A 33 -24.46 -42.13 14.94
C LEU A 33 -24.43 -42.27 16.47
N CYS A 34 -24.10 -43.47 16.99
CA CYS A 34 -23.89 -43.69 18.42
C CYS A 34 -22.80 -42.78 19.00
N ARG A 35 -21.68 -42.60 18.29
CA ARG A 35 -20.58 -41.71 18.69
C ARG A 35 -21.06 -40.26 18.78
N ARG A 36 -21.75 -39.77 17.74
CA ARG A 36 -22.30 -38.40 17.68
C ARG A 36 -23.33 -38.16 18.78
N LEU A 37 -24.21 -39.12 19.04
CA LEU A 37 -25.21 -39.05 20.11
C LEU A 37 -24.59 -38.92 21.50
N ASN A 38 -23.59 -39.76 21.80
CA ASN A 38 -22.90 -39.68 23.08
C ASN A 38 -22.16 -38.33 23.23
N GLN A 39 -21.51 -37.85 22.16
CA GLN A 39 -20.87 -36.53 22.16
C GLN A 39 -21.87 -35.39 22.35
N PHE A 40 -23.02 -35.44 21.68
CA PHE A 40 -24.08 -34.45 21.81
C PHE A 40 -24.54 -34.30 23.26
N PHE A 41 -24.84 -35.42 23.93
CA PHE A 41 -25.26 -35.40 25.34
C PHE A 41 -24.14 -34.91 26.26
N LYS A 42 -22.90 -35.32 26.02
CA LYS A 42 -21.75 -34.84 26.79
C LYS A 42 -21.63 -33.31 26.70
N ILE A 43 -21.75 -32.74 25.50
CA ILE A 43 -21.56 -31.30 25.24
C ILE A 43 -22.74 -30.48 25.77
N THR A 44 -23.97 -30.92 25.52
CA THR A 44 -25.17 -30.10 25.80
C THR A 44 -25.70 -30.27 27.21
N LEU A 45 -25.53 -31.43 27.83
CA LEU A 45 -26.08 -31.72 29.17
C LEU A 45 -25.02 -31.80 30.27
N ASN A 46 -23.73 -31.76 29.91
CA ASN A 46 -22.62 -31.93 30.85
C ASN A 46 -22.74 -33.21 31.70
N LYS A 47 -23.23 -34.30 31.09
CA LYS A 47 -23.40 -35.61 31.75
C LYS A 47 -22.48 -36.64 31.10
N GLU A 48 -21.35 -36.92 31.75
CA GLU A 48 -20.39 -37.90 31.24
C GLU A 48 -20.88 -39.35 31.36
N ASP A 49 -21.83 -39.62 32.26
CA ASP A 49 -22.30 -40.98 32.58
C ASP A 49 -23.50 -41.46 31.73
N VAL A 50 -24.04 -40.64 30.83
CA VAL A 50 -25.20 -41.00 30.00
C VAL A 50 -24.72 -41.43 28.62
N ALA A 51 -25.05 -42.66 28.22
CA ALA A 51 -24.73 -43.22 26.91
C ALA A 51 -26.01 -43.47 26.08
N PRO A 52 -26.56 -42.44 25.39
CA PRO A 52 -27.73 -42.60 24.51
C PRO A 52 -27.55 -43.66 23.44
N SER A 53 -26.30 -43.96 23.05
CA SER A 53 -25.99 -45.07 22.16
C SER A 53 -26.53 -46.41 22.67
N LEU A 54 -26.62 -46.63 23.99
CA LEU A 54 -27.19 -47.84 24.57
C LEU A 54 -28.71 -47.90 24.38
N LEU A 55 -29.40 -46.76 24.48
CA LEU A 55 -30.85 -46.67 24.19
C LEU A 55 -31.11 -46.93 22.71
N PHE A 56 -30.29 -46.35 21.83
CA PHE A 56 -30.38 -46.58 20.39
C PHE A 56 -30.15 -48.05 20.03
N HIS A 57 -29.10 -48.65 20.60
CA HIS A 57 -28.80 -50.07 20.43
C HIS A 57 -29.94 -50.97 20.96
N GLY A 58 -30.52 -50.61 22.10
CA GLY A 58 -31.68 -51.29 22.68
C GLY A 58 -32.92 -51.23 21.77
N ALA A 59 -33.21 -50.07 21.18
CA ALA A 59 -34.30 -49.90 20.23
C ALA A 59 -34.15 -50.86 19.04
N LEU A 60 -33.00 -50.85 18.37
CA LEU A 60 -32.75 -51.71 17.22
C LEU A 60 -32.76 -53.21 17.58
N TYR A 61 -32.32 -53.55 18.80
CA TYR A 61 -32.37 -54.93 19.29
C TYR A 61 -33.80 -55.44 19.44
N THR A 62 -34.72 -54.65 20.00
CA THR A 62 -36.15 -55.04 20.14
C THR A 62 -36.86 -55.25 18.82
N MET A 63 -36.39 -54.60 17.75
CA MET A 63 -36.94 -54.71 16.40
C MET A 63 -36.47 -55.97 15.65
N ARG A 64 -35.77 -56.91 16.27
CA ARG A 64 -35.32 -58.13 15.58
C ARG A 64 -36.48 -59.11 15.34
N PRO A 65 -36.52 -59.83 14.20
CA PRO A 65 -37.59 -60.78 13.91
C PRO A 65 -37.84 -61.82 15.01
N MET A 66 -36.79 -62.28 15.70
CA MET A 66 -36.92 -63.20 16.84
C MET A 66 -37.64 -62.56 18.04
N HIS A 67 -37.38 -61.28 18.34
CA HIS A 67 -38.01 -60.55 19.44
C HIS A 67 -39.43 -60.11 19.09
N ARG A 68 -39.70 -59.69 17.84
CA ARG A 68 -41.05 -59.34 17.39
C ARG A 68 -42.04 -60.48 17.57
N ARG A 69 -41.62 -61.72 17.29
CA ARG A 69 -42.46 -62.92 17.45
C ARG A 69 -42.80 -63.26 18.90
N GLN A 70 -41.99 -62.79 19.85
CA GLN A 70 -42.12 -63.11 21.28
C GLN A 70 -42.69 -61.94 22.10
N ASN A 71 -42.73 -60.73 21.54
CA ASN A 71 -43.16 -59.52 22.24
C ASN A 71 -44.10 -58.68 21.37
N PRO A 72 -45.43 -58.70 21.62
CA PRO A 72 -46.38 -57.89 20.86
C PRO A 72 -46.20 -56.37 21.06
N ASP A 73 -45.50 -55.93 22.12
CA ASP A 73 -45.26 -54.52 22.44
C ASP A 73 -43.90 -54.00 21.94
N TRP A 74 -43.23 -54.73 21.04
CA TRP A 74 -41.89 -54.38 20.57
C TRP A 74 -41.80 -52.97 19.97
N MET A 75 -42.83 -52.51 19.25
CA MET A 75 -42.88 -51.14 18.69
C MET A 75 -42.91 -50.08 19.78
N ALA A 76 -43.70 -50.28 20.84
CA ALA A 76 -43.77 -49.34 21.96
C ALA A 76 -42.45 -49.29 22.74
N GLN A 77 -41.77 -50.43 22.93
CA GLN A 77 -40.45 -50.49 23.59
C GLN A 77 -39.35 -49.83 22.76
N ALA A 78 -39.33 -50.07 21.45
CA ALA A 78 -38.43 -49.38 20.53
C ALA A 78 -38.70 -47.87 20.53
N ALA A 79 -39.97 -47.47 20.40
CA ALA A 79 -40.37 -46.06 20.41
C ALA A 79 -40.00 -45.35 21.72
N HIS A 80 -40.15 -46.03 22.86
CA HIS A 80 -39.75 -45.50 24.16
C HIS A 80 -38.25 -45.18 24.20
N SER A 81 -37.41 -46.11 23.73
CA SER A 81 -35.96 -45.93 23.70
C SER A 81 -35.55 -44.79 22.77
N LEU A 82 -36.15 -44.71 21.56
CA LEU A 82 -35.85 -43.65 20.59
C LEU A 82 -36.37 -42.28 21.03
N ARG A 83 -37.54 -42.23 21.68
CA ARG A 83 -38.08 -41.01 22.30
C ARG A 83 -37.15 -40.48 23.39
N ASP A 84 -36.57 -41.37 24.21
CA ASP A 84 -35.71 -40.96 25.32
C ASP A 84 -34.37 -40.39 24.85
N ILE A 85 -33.88 -40.82 23.68
CA ILE A 85 -32.75 -40.17 23.00
C ILE A 85 -33.09 -38.72 22.67
N LEU A 86 -34.34 -38.45 22.27
CA LEU A 86 -34.78 -37.09 21.94
C LEU A 86 -35.19 -36.26 23.17
N TYR A 87 -35.33 -36.89 24.34
CA TYR A 87 -35.82 -36.22 25.56
C TYR A 87 -35.04 -34.95 25.97
N PRO A 88 -33.72 -34.85 25.80
CA PRO A 88 -32.98 -33.60 26.04
C PRO A 88 -33.46 -32.41 25.21
N PHE A 89 -34.08 -32.67 24.06
CA PHE A 89 -34.66 -31.64 23.21
C PHE A 89 -36.01 -31.09 23.74
N TYR A 90 -36.55 -31.63 24.86
CA TYR A 90 -37.93 -31.38 25.30
C TYR A 90 -38.16 -31.13 26.80
N LYS A 91 -37.18 -31.37 27.68
CA LYS A 91 -37.45 -31.24 29.12
C LYS A 91 -37.65 -29.76 29.52
N SER A 92 -38.89 -29.40 29.88
CA SER A 92 -39.21 -28.13 30.53
C SER A 92 -38.46 -28.04 31.86
N GLY A 93 -37.51 -27.11 31.95
CA GLY A 93 -36.69 -26.86 33.13
C GLY A 93 -35.17 -27.00 32.94
N ALA A 94 -34.66 -27.38 31.77
CA ALA A 94 -33.24 -27.27 31.44
C ALA A 94 -32.97 -26.09 30.49
N ILE A 95 -31.87 -25.38 30.75
CA ILE A 95 -31.53 -23.99 30.36
C ILE A 95 -31.37 -23.70 28.84
N VAL A 96 -31.61 -24.63 27.90
CA VAL A 96 -31.31 -24.40 26.46
C VAL A 96 -32.46 -24.85 25.55
N LYS A 97 -32.93 -23.97 24.65
CA LYS A 97 -33.87 -24.32 23.57
C LYS A 97 -33.23 -25.36 22.62
N ARG A 98 -34.02 -26.23 21.99
CA ARG A 98 -33.53 -27.30 21.06
C ARG A 98 -32.55 -26.77 20.02
N GLU A 99 -32.89 -25.67 19.37
CA GLU A 99 -32.02 -24.91 18.46
C GLU A 99 -30.66 -24.56 19.09
N GLY A 100 -30.66 -24.01 20.31
CA GLY A 100 -29.45 -23.65 21.03
C GLY A 100 -28.56 -24.86 21.38
N ALA A 101 -29.13 -26.03 21.61
CA ALA A 101 -28.36 -27.26 21.87
C ALA A 101 -27.64 -27.75 20.60
N LEU A 102 -28.27 -27.62 19.43
CA LEU A 102 -27.67 -27.94 18.13
C LEU A 102 -26.54 -26.96 17.78
N ILE A 103 -26.77 -25.66 17.99
CA ILE A 103 -25.74 -24.63 17.84
C ILE A 103 -24.55 -24.90 18.76
N GLN A 104 -24.80 -25.23 20.03
CA GLN A 104 -23.75 -25.54 21.00
C GLN A 104 -22.95 -26.80 20.63
N TYR A 105 -23.58 -27.79 20.02
CA TYR A 105 -22.89 -28.98 19.52
C TYR A 105 -21.99 -28.67 18.31
N GLY A 106 -22.35 -27.67 17.50
CA GLY A 106 -21.71 -27.35 16.23
C GLY A 106 -22.37 -28.03 15.03
N SER A 107 -23.67 -28.30 15.11
CA SER A 107 -24.44 -28.84 13.98
C SER A 107 -24.46 -27.84 12.82
N VAL A 108 -24.25 -28.33 11.60
CA VAL A 108 -24.31 -27.53 10.37
C VAL A 108 -25.59 -27.84 9.57
N GLY A 109 -26.15 -26.83 8.89
CA GLY A 109 -27.36 -26.94 8.08
C GLY A 109 -28.50 -26.05 8.58
N ASN A 110 -29.72 -26.27 8.07
CA ASN A 110 -30.90 -25.52 8.49
C ASN A 110 -31.40 -26.02 9.87
N VAL A 111 -30.85 -25.43 10.93
CA VAL A 111 -31.15 -25.81 12.33
C VAL A 111 -32.65 -25.70 12.64
N ASP A 112 -33.36 -24.70 12.10
CA ASP A 112 -34.80 -24.51 12.33
C ASP A 112 -35.62 -25.64 11.72
N GLN A 113 -35.29 -26.05 10.50
CA GLN A 113 -35.97 -27.16 9.83
C GLN A 113 -35.67 -28.49 10.55
N LEU A 114 -34.42 -28.72 10.95
CA LEU A 114 -34.02 -29.91 11.70
C LEU A 114 -34.72 -29.96 13.07
N ASP A 115 -34.80 -28.83 13.77
CA ASP A 115 -35.57 -28.68 15.01
C ASP A 115 -37.02 -29.09 14.81
N LYS A 116 -37.68 -28.57 13.76
CA LYS A 116 -39.07 -28.90 13.45
C LYS A 116 -39.26 -30.38 13.12
N THR A 117 -38.35 -31.00 12.37
CA THR A 117 -38.43 -32.42 12.01
C THR A 117 -38.25 -33.30 13.25
N ILE A 118 -37.25 -33.04 14.10
CA ILE A 118 -37.09 -33.70 15.41
C ILE A 118 -38.37 -33.53 16.25
N GLY A 119 -38.96 -32.33 16.17
CA GLY A 119 -40.31 -31.96 16.57
C GLY A 119 -41.33 -33.08 16.43
N GLN A 120 -41.47 -33.52 15.18
CA GLN A 120 -42.49 -34.44 14.72
C GLN A 120 -42.14 -35.89 15.07
N TYR A 121 -40.87 -36.29 14.97
CA TYR A 121 -40.40 -37.61 15.39
C TYR A 121 -40.62 -37.85 16.88
N PHE A 122 -40.29 -36.90 17.74
CA PHE A 122 -40.56 -37.02 19.17
C PHE A 122 -42.06 -37.19 19.46
N GLY A 123 -42.91 -36.42 18.77
CA GLY A 123 -44.37 -36.53 18.91
C GLY A 123 -44.87 -37.93 18.52
N PHE A 124 -44.45 -38.43 17.35
CA PHE A 124 -44.83 -39.76 16.88
C PHE A 124 -44.35 -40.86 17.83
N LEU A 125 -43.07 -40.85 18.19
CA LEU A 125 -42.46 -41.84 19.07
C LEU A 125 -43.08 -41.79 20.48
N SER A 126 -43.45 -40.59 20.96
CA SER A 126 -44.16 -40.43 22.23
C SER A 126 -45.54 -41.06 22.19
N ASP A 127 -46.29 -40.87 21.12
CA ASP A 127 -47.62 -41.45 20.98
C ASP A 127 -47.56 -42.97 20.83
N VAL A 128 -46.62 -43.52 20.06
CA VAL A 128 -46.42 -44.98 19.92
C VAL A 128 -45.96 -45.59 21.24
N ALA A 129 -45.01 -44.96 21.95
CA ALA A 129 -44.52 -45.44 23.25
C ALA A 129 -45.61 -45.51 24.34
N HIS A 130 -46.66 -44.68 24.24
CA HIS A 130 -47.80 -44.69 25.15
C HIS A 130 -49.03 -45.43 24.59
N HIS A 131 -48.88 -46.21 23.51
CA HIS A 131 -49.97 -46.93 22.83
C HIS A 131 -51.10 -46.04 22.27
N ASN A 132 -50.86 -44.75 22.03
CA ASN A 132 -51.80 -43.80 21.45
C ASN A 132 -51.76 -43.81 19.91
N LEU A 133 -51.94 -44.99 19.31
CA LEU A 133 -51.78 -45.18 17.86
C LEU A 133 -52.72 -44.30 17.02
N ASN A 134 -53.91 -43.94 17.53
CA ASN A 134 -54.84 -43.03 16.85
C ASN A 134 -54.30 -41.60 16.73
N THR A 135 -53.53 -41.14 17.71
CA THR A 135 -52.89 -39.82 17.68
C THR A 135 -51.66 -39.87 16.77
N ALA A 136 -50.83 -40.91 16.93
CA ALA A 136 -49.66 -41.15 16.08
C ALA A 136 -50.02 -41.25 14.58
N ALA A 137 -51.18 -41.84 14.26
CA ALA A 137 -51.72 -41.96 12.90
C ALA A 137 -51.94 -40.61 12.19
N THR A 138 -52.00 -39.50 12.94
CA THR A 138 -52.18 -38.15 12.40
C THR A 138 -50.87 -37.37 12.25
N ASN A 139 -49.72 -37.99 12.51
CA ASN A 139 -48.43 -37.30 12.50
C ASN A 139 -47.93 -37.05 11.06
N PRO A 140 -47.41 -35.84 10.77
CA PRO A 140 -46.88 -35.49 9.46
C PRO A 140 -45.75 -36.40 8.94
N ILE A 141 -44.92 -37.01 9.80
CA ILE A 141 -43.78 -37.83 9.32
C ILE A 141 -44.21 -39.09 8.57
N ILE A 142 -45.44 -39.55 8.78
CA ILE A 142 -46.04 -40.67 8.05
C ILE A 142 -47.12 -40.19 7.05
N ASN A 143 -47.11 -38.90 6.69
CA ASN A 143 -48.14 -38.24 5.88
C ASN A 143 -49.57 -38.32 6.48
N GLY A 144 -49.65 -38.49 7.80
CA GLY A 144 -50.91 -38.51 8.54
C GLY A 144 -51.47 -37.11 8.75
N SER A 145 -52.80 -37.02 8.86
CA SER A 145 -53.48 -35.81 9.32
C SER A 145 -54.78 -36.15 10.05
N LYS A 146 -55.36 -35.19 10.77
CA LYS A 146 -56.69 -35.37 11.38
C LYS A 146 -57.78 -35.73 10.36
N LYS A 147 -57.63 -35.30 9.11
CA LYS A 147 -58.57 -35.60 8.01
C LYS A 147 -58.27 -36.93 7.31
N ASN A 148 -57.05 -37.44 7.44
CA ASN A 148 -56.59 -38.67 6.79
C ASN A 148 -55.58 -39.38 7.71
N PRO A 149 -56.04 -40.12 8.73
CA PRO A 149 -55.16 -40.87 9.63
C PRO A 149 -54.58 -42.10 8.91
N VAL A 150 -53.30 -42.38 9.14
CA VAL A 150 -52.55 -43.48 8.51
C VAL A 150 -52.40 -44.65 9.49
N LEU A 151 -52.68 -45.87 9.04
CA LEU A 151 -52.53 -47.08 9.86
C LEU A 151 -51.05 -47.38 10.10
N ILE A 152 -50.66 -47.57 11.35
CA ILE A 152 -49.27 -47.87 11.75
C ILE A 152 -49.04 -49.38 11.69
N THR A 153 -48.39 -49.84 10.62
CA THR A 153 -47.94 -51.22 10.44
C THR A 153 -46.50 -51.42 10.93
N GLU A 154 -46.05 -52.67 11.06
CA GLU A 154 -44.65 -52.99 11.39
C GLU A 154 -43.69 -52.35 10.39
N GLU A 155 -43.97 -52.52 9.09
CA GLU A 155 -43.19 -51.95 7.99
C GLU A 155 -43.16 -50.41 8.05
N LEU A 156 -44.29 -49.76 8.34
CA LEU A 156 -44.34 -48.31 8.49
C LEU A 156 -43.48 -47.86 9.66
N PHE A 157 -43.55 -48.56 10.80
CA PHE A 157 -42.74 -48.23 11.97
C PHE A 157 -41.24 -48.43 11.71
N GLU A 158 -40.85 -49.49 10.99
CA GLU A 158 -39.46 -49.70 10.55
C GLU A 158 -38.98 -48.55 9.65
N ASN A 159 -39.80 -48.10 8.72
CA ASN A 159 -39.51 -46.94 7.88
C ASN A 159 -39.36 -45.66 8.70
N VAL A 160 -40.18 -45.48 9.75
CA VAL A 160 -40.02 -44.37 10.69
C VAL A 160 -38.68 -44.48 11.44
N VAL A 161 -38.27 -45.66 11.91
CA VAL A 161 -36.98 -45.82 12.58
C VAL A 161 -35.82 -45.56 11.62
N ALA A 162 -35.89 -46.05 10.39
CA ALA A 162 -34.88 -45.74 9.37
C ALA A 162 -34.81 -44.23 9.08
N GLY A 163 -35.96 -43.55 8.98
CA GLY A 163 -36.03 -42.10 8.85
C GLY A 163 -35.48 -41.36 10.08
N PHE A 164 -35.71 -41.88 11.29
CA PHE A 164 -35.16 -41.35 12.53
C PHE A 164 -33.63 -41.41 12.55
N GLU A 165 -33.04 -42.53 12.09
CA GLU A 165 -31.59 -42.63 11.91
C GLU A 165 -31.06 -41.56 10.95
N GLY A 166 -31.74 -41.37 9.81
CA GLY A 166 -31.40 -40.36 8.81
C GLY A 166 -31.41 -38.94 9.39
N VAL A 167 -32.52 -38.55 10.01
CA VAL A 167 -32.71 -37.22 10.60
C VAL A 167 -31.69 -36.94 11.70
N LEU A 168 -31.40 -37.90 12.58
CA LEU A 168 -30.37 -37.68 13.62
C LEU A 168 -28.97 -37.57 13.04
N PHE A 169 -28.66 -38.31 11.98
CA PHE A 169 -27.37 -38.22 11.31
C PHE A 169 -27.16 -36.84 10.70
N GLU A 170 -28.20 -36.30 10.06
CA GLU A 170 -28.22 -34.93 9.53
C GLU A 170 -28.16 -33.89 10.65
N THR A 171 -28.97 -34.06 11.69
CA THR A 171 -29.05 -33.09 12.79
C THR A 171 -27.74 -33.00 13.56
N LEU A 172 -26.99 -34.10 13.68
CA LEU A 172 -25.71 -34.14 14.37
C LEU A 172 -24.51 -34.07 13.40
N ARG A 173 -24.73 -33.62 12.16
CA ARG A 173 -23.67 -33.40 11.17
C ARG A 173 -22.84 -32.18 11.55
N ARG A 174 -21.52 -32.37 11.62
CA ARG A 174 -20.52 -31.31 11.76
C ARG A 174 -19.93 -30.88 10.41
N GLN A 175 -19.19 -29.78 10.35
CA GLN A 175 -18.58 -29.35 9.09
C GLN A 175 -17.56 -30.37 8.57
N ILE A 176 -16.79 -31.00 9.47
CA ILE A 176 -15.88 -32.10 9.10
C ILE A 176 -16.63 -33.27 8.45
N ASP A 177 -17.85 -33.55 8.90
CA ASP A 177 -18.67 -34.63 8.35
C ASP A 177 -19.18 -34.28 6.95
N ALA A 178 -19.64 -33.04 6.74
CA ALA A 178 -20.03 -32.55 5.42
C ALA A 178 -18.87 -32.69 4.40
N HIS A 179 -17.64 -32.34 4.79
CA HIS A 179 -16.46 -32.53 3.94
C HIS A 179 -16.16 -34.00 3.64
N LYS A 180 -16.32 -34.92 4.62
CA LYS A 180 -16.15 -36.35 4.38
C LYS A 180 -17.20 -36.90 3.43
N GLU A 181 -18.45 -36.47 3.57
CA GLU A 181 -19.53 -36.81 2.65
C GLU A 181 -19.20 -36.33 1.24
N ILE A 182 -18.77 -35.06 1.08
CA ILE A 182 -18.31 -34.51 -0.21
C ILE A 182 -17.15 -35.35 -0.80
N ASP A 183 -16.14 -35.68 0.01
CA ASP A 183 -15.01 -36.51 -0.43
C ASP A 183 -15.48 -37.90 -0.91
N GLU A 184 -16.52 -38.47 -0.27
CA GLU A 184 -17.13 -39.72 -0.71
C GLU A 184 -17.92 -39.59 -2.00
N TYR A 185 -18.71 -38.52 -2.18
CA TYR A 185 -19.45 -38.23 -3.42
C TYR A 185 -18.50 -38.15 -4.61
N ILE A 186 -17.42 -37.38 -4.46
CA ILE A 186 -16.42 -37.20 -5.52
C ILE A 186 -15.70 -38.53 -5.79
N ARG A 187 -15.28 -39.26 -4.75
CA ARG A 187 -14.53 -40.53 -4.90
C ARG A 187 -15.35 -41.65 -5.53
N LYS A 188 -16.66 -41.71 -5.23
CA LYS A 188 -17.57 -42.75 -5.73
C LYS A 188 -18.29 -42.34 -7.03
N GLU A 189 -18.06 -41.12 -7.52
CA GLU A 189 -18.75 -40.55 -8.71
C GLU A 189 -20.28 -40.67 -8.57
N ILE A 190 -20.83 -40.29 -7.41
CA ILE A 190 -22.29 -40.38 -7.12
C ILE A 190 -23.01 -39.17 -7.71
N GLU A 191 -23.84 -39.41 -8.73
CA GLU A 191 -24.59 -38.39 -9.47
C GLU A 191 -26.05 -38.25 -8.99
N ASP A 192 -26.24 -37.94 -7.71
CA ASP A 192 -27.55 -37.63 -7.10
C ASP A 192 -27.69 -36.12 -6.92
N SER A 193 -28.51 -35.47 -7.76
CA SER A 193 -28.61 -34.01 -7.80
C SER A 193 -29.32 -33.42 -6.58
N GLU A 194 -30.37 -34.07 -6.07
CA GLU A 194 -31.11 -33.58 -4.91
C GLU A 194 -30.24 -33.68 -3.64
N ALA A 195 -29.63 -34.83 -3.41
CA ALA A 195 -28.81 -35.07 -2.22
C ALA A 195 -27.52 -34.24 -2.22
N LEU A 196 -26.89 -34.03 -3.39
CA LEU A 196 -25.73 -33.14 -3.49
C LEU A 196 -26.12 -31.67 -3.28
N GLN A 197 -27.24 -31.22 -3.84
CA GLN A 197 -27.72 -29.85 -3.67
C GLN A 197 -27.99 -29.55 -2.19
N GLU A 198 -28.59 -30.48 -1.45
CA GLU A 198 -28.77 -30.35 0.00
C GLU A 198 -27.42 -30.24 0.74
N LEU A 199 -26.42 -31.04 0.35
CA LEU A 199 -25.09 -31.05 0.95
C LEU A 199 -24.31 -29.75 0.69
N LEU A 200 -24.39 -29.19 -0.52
CA LEU A 200 -23.73 -27.92 -0.86
C LEU A 200 -24.44 -26.71 -0.26
N ASN A 201 -25.76 -26.79 -0.05
CA ASN A 201 -26.55 -25.71 0.58
C ASN A 201 -26.43 -25.66 2.11
N ILE A 202 -25.69 -26.57 2.73
CA ILE A 202 -25.44 -26.54 4.18
C ILE A 202 -24.79 -25.20 4.59
N ASN A 203 -23.74 -24.80 3.88
CA ASN A 203 -23.07 -23.51 4.02
C ASN A 203 -22.08 -23.26 2.87
N TYR A 204 -21.55 -22.04 2.82
CA TYR A 204 -20.61 -21.61 1.78
C TYR A 204 -19.31 -22.42 1.74
N ASP A 205 -18.77 -22.85 2.89
CA ASP A 205 -17.54 -23.64 2.95
C ASP A 205 -17.72 -25.03 2.32
N ALA A 206 -18.84 -25.71 2.57
CA ALA A 206 -19.17 -26.99 1.94
C ALA A 206 -19.25 -26.87 0.40
N ARG A 207 -19.99 -25.87 -0.09
CA ARG A 207 -20.08 -25.54 -1.52
C ARG A 207 -18.69 -25.31 -2.13
N ARG A 208 -17.88 -24.45 -1.51
CA ARG A 208 -16.52 -24.14 -1.99
C ARG A 208 -15.58 -25.33 -1.92
N TYR A 209 -15.67 -26.14 -0.87
CA TYR A 209 -14.87 -27.35 -0.71
C TYR A 209 -15.11 -28.34 -1.84
N PHE A 210 -16.38 -28.58 -2.19
CA PHE A 210 -16.75 -29.43 -3.33
C PHE A 210 -16.05 -28.99 -4.62
N TYR A 211 -16.30 -27.77 -5.12
CA TYR A 211 -15.70 -27.29 -6.37
C TYR A 211 -14.16 -27.28 -6.37
N SER A 212 -13.54 -27.07 -5.20
CA SER A 212 -12.08 -27.17 -5.08
C SER A 212 -11.56 -28.59 -5.33
N LYS A 213 -12.31 -29.62 -4.94
CA LYS A 213 -11.96 -31.05 -5.03
C LYS A 213 -12.46 -31.73 -6.30
N THR A 214 -13.56 -31.26 -6.87
CA THR A 214 -14.21 -31.87 -8.04
C THR A 214 -13.31 -31.83 -9.28
N HIS A 215 -13.31 -32.89 -10.08
CA HIS A 215 -12.50 -33.02 -11.30
C HIS A 215 -13.35 -32.87 -12.57
N GLU A 216 -12.67 -32.71 -13.72
CA GLU A 216 -13.23 -32.36 -15.03
C GLU A 216 -14.41 -33.21 -15.50
N LYS A 217 -14.45 -34.52 -15.19
CA LYS A 217 -15.54 -35.42 -15.61
C LYS A 217 -16.93 -34.98 -15.14
N TRP A 218 -17.01 -34.16 -14.09
CA TRP A 218 -18.29 -33.67 -13.56
C TRP A 218 -18.86 -32.50 -14.37
N LEU A 219 -18.10 -31.90 -15.30
CA LEU A 219 -18.49 -30.65 -15.96
C LEU A 219 -19.86 -30.75 -16.65
N ASP A 220 -20.10 -31.79 -17.44
CA ASP A 220 -21.36 -31.96 -18.18
C ASP A 220 -22.53 -32.17 -17.23
N TRP A 221 -22.39 -33.09 -16.28
CA TRP A 221 -23.43 -33.37 -15.30
C TRP A 221 -23.77 -32.14 -14.44
N LEU A 222 -22.76 -31.40 -13.96
CA LEU A 222 -22.97 -30.17 -13.17
C LEU A 222 -23.68 -29.09 -13.98
N TRP A 223 -23.35 -28.96 -15.26
CA TRP A 223 -24.01 -28.00 -16.15
C TRP A 223 -25.47 -28.38 -16.42
N GLU A 224 -25.73 -29.64 -16.75
CA GLU A 224 -27.07 -30.15 -17.07
C GLU A 224 -28.03 -30.10 -15.88
N ASN A 225 -27.51 -30.21 -14.65
CA ASN A 225 -28.29 -30.15 -13.41
C ASN A 225 -28.32 -28.77 -12.74
N GLY A 226 -27.82 -27.71 -13.39
CA GLY A 226 -27.95 -26.33 -12.91
C GLY A 226 -26.97 -25.92 -11.79
N PHE A 227 -25.97 -26.74 -11.46
CA PHE A 227 -24.98 -26.44 -10.41
C PHE A 227 -24.03 -25.28 -10.78
N LEU A 228 -24.04 -24.82 -12.03
CA LEU A 228 -23.23 -23.70 -12.50
C LEU A 228 -24.08 -22.47 -12.84
N ASP A 229 -25.38 -22.47 -12.53
CA ASP A 229 -26.30 -21.38 -12.94
C ASP A 229 -25.96 -20.02 -12.32
N VAL A 230 -25.20 -19.98 -11.23
CA VAL A 230 -24.72 -18.73 -10.60
C VAL A 230 -23.96 -17.83 -11.57
N ILE A 231 -23.31 -18.39 -12.60
CA ILE A 231 -22.56 -17.60 -13.59
C ILE A 231 -23.48 -16.80 -14.52
N LYS A 232 -24.78 -17.11 -14.53
CA LYS A 232 -25.84 -16.41 -15.29
C LYS A 232 -26.47 -15.29 -14.46
N GLU A 233 -26.16 -15.19 -13.18
CA GLU A 233 -26.75 -14.23 -12.26
C GLU A 233 -26.00 -12.89 -12.28
N LYS A 234 -26.77 -11.80 -12.14
CA LYS A 234 -26.24 -10.44 -12.01
C LYS A 234 -25.56 -10.24 -10.65
N SER A 235 -24.47 -9.48 -10.60
CA SER A 235 -23.88 -9.07 -9.32
C SER A 235 -24.82 -8.15 -8.52
N GLU A 236 -24.83 -8.31 -7.20
CA GLU A 236 -25.49 -7.39 -6.25
C GLU A 236 -24.88 -5.97 -6.36
N ASP A 237 -23.56 -5.88 -6.51
CA ASP A 237 -22.82 -4.64 -6.74
C ASP A 237 -21.91 -4.80 -7.96
N PRO A 238 -22.26 -4.22 -9.13
CA PRO A 238 -21.44 -4.32 -10.34
C PRO A 238 -20.15 -3.50 -10.28
N THR A 239 -19.91 -2.74 -9.21
CA THR A 239 -18.74 -1.88 -9.06
C THR A 239 -17.60 -2.52 -8.25
N ARG A 240 -17.80 -3.75 -7.75
CA ARG A 240 -16.82 -4.49 -6.95
C ARG A 240 -16.89 -5.97 -7.29
N TYR A 241 -15.77 -6.67 -7.08
CA TYR A 241 -15.75 -8.13 -7.11
C TYR A 241 -16.32 -8.70 -5.81
N SER A 242 -17.14 -9.74 -5.91
CA SER A 242 -17.68 -10.44 -4.73
C SER A 242 -16.75 -11.56 -4.25
N TYR A 243 -16.07 -12.23 -5.17
CA TYR A 243 -15.25 -13.43 -4.96
C TYR A 243 -16.00 -14.53 -4.18
N ARG A 244 -17.28 -14.73 -4.53
CA ARG A 244 -18.20 -15.67 -3.85
C ARG A 244 -18.62 -16.86 -4.72
N SER A 245 -18.04 -17.03 -5.91
CA SER A 245 -18.50 -18.05 -6.87
C SER A 245 -17.44 -19.14 -7.09
N PRO A 246 -17.37 -20.16 -6.21
CA PRO A 246 -16.43 -21.27 -6.35
C PRO A 246 -16.61 -22.07 -7.66
N GLU A 247 -17.77 -21.98 -8.30
CA GLU A 247 -18.07 -22.50 -9.63
C GLU A 247 -17.13 -21.94 -10.70
N LEU A 248 -16.83 -20.64 -10.63
CA LEU A 248 -15.92 -20.00 -11.58
C LEU A 248 -14.48 -20.49 -11.39
N ASP A 249 -14.03 -20.67 -10.15
CA ASP A 249 -12.72 -21.25 -9.86
C ASP A 249 -12.64 -22.71 -10.36
N TYR A 250 -13.74 -23.47 -10.29
CA TYR A 250 -13.83 -24.80 -10.90
C TYR A 250 -13.72 -24.75 -12.43
N LEU A 251 -14.43 -23.84 -13.10
CA LEU A 251 -14.33 -23.66 -14.55
C LEU A 251 -12.91 -23.30 -14.99
N VAL A 252 -12.23 -22.39 -14.26
CA VAL A 252 -10.82 -22.04 -14.50
C VAL A 252 -9.93 -23.29 -14.42
N LYS A 253 -10.09 -24.10 -13.38
CA LYS A 253 -9.32 -25.34 -13.20
C LYS A 253 -9.54 -26.35 -14.34
N VAL A 254 -10.77 -26.47 -14.84
CA VAL A 254 -11.15 -27.46 -15.86
C VAL A 254 -10.88 -26.99 -17.29
N ALA A 255 -10.81 -25.68 -17.54
CA ALA A 255 -10.61 -25.11 -18.87
C ALA A 255 -9.40 -25.67 -19.64
N THR A 256 -8.30 -25.94 -18.94
CA THR A 256 -7.08 -26.53 -19.55
C THR A 256 -7.26 -27.98 -20.01
N LYS A 257 -8.24 -28.70 -19.46
CA LYS A 257 -8.51 -30.12 -19.75
C LYS A 257 -9.70 -30.33 -20.68
N MET A 258 -10.72 -29.47 -20.60
CA MET A 258 -11.93 -29.52 -21.43
C MET A 258 -12.24 -28.14 -22.08
N PRO A 259 -11.33 -27.59 -22.89
CA PRO A 259 -11.44 -26.22 -23.39
C PRO A 259 -12.65 -25.97 -24.30
N GLU A 260 -13.00 -26.91 -25.17
CA GLU A 260 -14.16 -26.81 -26.07
C GLU A 260 -15.47 -26.69 -25.29
N ARG A 261 -15.66 -27.58 -24.31
CA ARG A 261 -16.89 -27.60 -23.50
C ARG A 261 -17.00 -26.36 -22.61
N VAL A 262 -15.89 -25.89 -22.04
CA VAL A 262 -15.90 -24.63 -21.26
C VAL A 262 -16.22 -23.44 -22.17
N ALA A 263 -15.69 -23.40 -23.40
CA ALA A 263 -16.04 -22.36 -24.37
C ALA A 263 -17.53 -22.39 -24.74
N ASP A 264 -18.12 -23.58 -24.93
CA ASP A 264 -19.57 -23.72 -25.16
C ASP A 264 -20.39 -23.12 -24.02
N ILE A 265 -20.01 -23.42 -22.76
CA ILE A 265 -20.67 -22.87 -21.58
C ILE A 265 -20.56 -21.34 -21.60
N MET A 266 -19.35 -20.79 -21.78
CA MET A 266 -19.12 -19.34 -21.83
C MET A 266 -19.98 -18.65 -22.89
N LEU A 267 -20.14 -19.26 -24.07
CA LEU A 267 -20.96 -18.71 -25.15
C LEU A 267 -22.45 -18.57 -24.78
N THR A 268 -22.98 -19.48 -23.95
CA THR A 268 -24.39 -19.45 -23.52
C THR A 268 -24.72 -18.40 -22.46
N VAL A 269 -23.70 -17.86 -21.77
CA VAL A 269 -23.89 -16.91 -20.68
C VAL A 269 -23.97 -15.50 -21.24
N ALA A 270 -25.13 -14.85 -21.17
CA ALA A 270 -25.31 -13.50 -21.68
C ALA A 270 -24.67 -12.45 -20.76
N ILE A 271 -23.76 -11.62 -21.28
CA ILE A 271 -23.18 -10.49 -20.53
C ILE A 271 -23.73 -9.19 -21.12
N SER A 272 -24.39 -8.40 -20.27
CA SER A 272 -24.98 -7.11 -20.62
C SER A 272 -25.08 -6.24 -19.37
N PRO A 273 -25.34 -4.92 -19.45
CA PRO A 273 -25.56 -4.09 -18.27
C PRO A 273 -26.62 -4.63 -17.29
N GLN A 274 -27.60 -5.40 -17.78
CA GLN A 274 -28.67 -6.00 -16.97
C GLN A 274 -28.22 -7.29 -16.27
N HIS A 275 -27.26 -8.03 -16.84
CA HIS A 275 -26.75 -9.30 -16.31
C HIS A 275 -25.28 -9.21 -15.89
N PHE A 276 -24.75 -7.99 -15.77
CA PHE A 276 -23.32 -7.79 -15.57
C PHE A 276 -22.89 -8.28 -14.18
N ASN A 277 -21.92 -9.18 -14.19
CA ASN A 277 -21.20 -9.63 -13.02
C ASN A 277 -19.70 -9.54 -13.31
N PRO A 278 -18.96 -8.59 -12.70
CA PRO A 278 -17.56 -8.38 -13.01
C PRO A 278 -16.69 -9.61 -12.69
N GLU A 279 -17.07 -10.41 -11.68
CA GLU A 279 -16.36 -11.64 -11.33
C GLU A 279 -16.46 -12.71 -12.43
N VAL A 280 -17.61 -12.82 -13.09
CA VAL A 280 -17.80 -13.75 -14.22
C VAL A 280 -16.93 -13.34 -15.40
N VAL A 281 -16.95 -12.05 -15.77
CA VAL A 281 -16.16 -11.53 -16.89
C VAL A 281 -14.66 -11.68 -16.62
N ASP A 282 -14.20 -11.35 -15.41
CA ASP A 282 -12.81 -11.52 -14.98
C ASP A 282 -12.34 -12.97 -15.11
N ARG A 283 -13.13 -13.92 -14.59
CA ARG A 283 -12.80 -15.35 -14.67
C ARG A 283 -12.88 -15.90 -16.09
N PHE A 284 -13.79 -15.39 -16.92
CA PHE A 284 -13.85 -15.74 -18.34
C PHE A 284 -12.63 -15.22 -19.11
N LEU A 285 -12.19 -13.99 -18.85
CA LEU A 285 -10.94 -13.46 -19.41
C LEU A 285 -9.73 -14.26 -18.95
N TRP A 286 -9.71 -14.70 -17.68
CA TRP A 286 -8.68 -15.61 -17.17
C TRP A 286 -8.66 -16.96 -17.92
N ILE A 287 -9.84 -17.54 -18.16
CA ILE A 287 -9.96 -18.79 -18.94
C ILE A 287 -9.43 -18.59 -20.37
N CYS A 288 -9.76 -17.47 -21.02
CA CYS A 288 -9.32 -17.16 -22.39
C CYS A 288 -7.79 -17.21 -22.57
N GLN A 289 -7.01 -16.91 -21.53
CA GLN A 289 -5.54 -17.00 -21.57
C GLN A 289 -5.01 -18.44 -21.75
N SER A 290 -5.85 -19.44 -21.49
CA SER A 290 -5.50 -20.86 -21.54
C SER A 290 -6.21 -21.63 -22.65
N LEU A 291 -7.14 -21.00 -23.37
CA LEU A 291 -7.89 -21.66 -24.45
C LEU A 291 -7.01 -21.86 -25.69
N PRO A 292 -7.17 -23.00 -26.41
CA PRO A 292 -6.61 -23.15 -27.76
C PRO A 292 -7.17 -22.09 -28.72
N ALA A 293 -6.40 -21.73 -29.74
CA ALA A 293 -6.76 -20.67 -30.69
C ALA A 293 -8.14 -20.86 -31.35
N GLU A 294 -8.50 -22.09 -31.72
CA GLU A 294 -9.82 -22.40 -32.29
C GLU A 294 -10.97 -22.05 -31.34
N GLN A 295 -10.82 -22.34 -30.05
CA GLN A 295 -11.86 -22.06 -29.06
C GLN A 295 -11.87 -20.57 -28.68
N LEU A 296 -10.69 -19.95 -28.58
CA LEU A 296 -10.57 -18.51 -28.35
C LEU A 296 -11.23 -17.69 -29.47
N ALA A 297 -11.04 -18.09 -30.73
CA ALA A 297 -11.66 -17.46 -31.91
C ALA A 297 -13.19 -17.42 -31.82
N ARG A 298 -13.83 -18.43 -31.17
CA ARG A 298 -15.27 -18.46 -30.94
C ARG A 298 -15.72 -17.44 -29.88
N ILE A 299 -14.89 -17.17 -28.88
CA ILE A 299 -15.20 -16.27 -27.75
C ILE A 299 -14.95 -14.80 -28.12
N VAL A 300 -13.95 -14.50 -28.94
CA VAL A 300 -13.56 -13.12 -29.27
C VAL A 300 -14.72 -12.25 -29.80
N PRO A 301 -15.59 -12.72 -30.73
CA PRO A 301 -16.77 -11.95 -31.15
C PRO A 301 -17.68 -11.58 -29.99
N LYS A 302 -17.85 -12.48 -29.01
CA LYS A 302 -18.66 -12.23 -27.81
C LYS A 302 -18.06 -11.11 -26.95
N ILE A 303 -16.73 -11.08 -26.77
CA ILE A 303 -16.04 -10.02 -26.02
C ILE A 303 -16.34 -8.64 -26.61
N ARG A 304 -16.30 -8.53 -27.95
CA ARG A 304 -16.61 -7.30 -28.68
C ARG A 304 -18.10 -6.97 -28.61
N ASP A 305 -18.97 -7.89 -29.02
CA ASP A 305 -20.39 -7.63 -29.24
C ASP A 305 -21.13 -7.36 -27.92
N GLU A 306 -20.72 -8.00 -26.83
CA GLU A 306 -21.25 -7.78 -25.47
C GLU A 306 -20.49 -6.71 -24.68
N LYS A 307 -19.50 -6.06 -25.32
CA LYS A 307 -18.75 -4.90 -24.78
C LYS A 307 -18.10 -5.17 -23.42
N TRP A 308 -17.39 -6.28 -23.29
CA TRP A 308 -16.76 -6.64 -22.01
C TRP A 308 -15.74 -5.60 -21.54
N VAL A 309 -14.97 -5.02 -22.48
CA VAL A 309 -13.97 -3.97 -22.19
C VAL A 309 -14.62 -2.71 -21.59
N LEU A 310 -15.74 -2.26 -22.16
CA LEU A 310 -16.55 -1.16 -21.62
C LEU A 310 -17.09 -1.48 -20.23
N LEU A 311 -17.74 -2.64 -20.07
CA LEU A 311 -18.36 -3.04 -18.80
C LEU A 311 -17.33 -3.16 -17.67
N MET A 312 -16.09 -3.55 -18.00
CA MET A 312 -14.97 -3.69 -17.09
C MET A 312 -14.14 -2.41 -16.91
N GLU A 313 -14.61 -1.24 -17.34
CA GLU A 313 -13.83 0.02 -17.30
C GLU A 313 -13.22 0.36 -15.92
N LYS A 314 -13.89 -0.03 -14.83
CA LYS A 314 -13.43 0.24 -13.45
C LYS A 314 -12.31 -0.70 -12.98
N PHE A 315 -12.07 -1.78 -13.73
CA PHE A 315 -11.11 -2.84 -13.41
C PHE A 315 -9.98 -2.93 -14.44
N ASN A 316 -10.17 -2.36 -15.63
CA ASN A 316 -9.24 -2.39 -16.75
C ASN A 316 -8.06 -1.40 -16.57
N HIS A 317 -7.06 -1.81 -15.78
CA HIS A 317 -5.83 -1.04 -15.62
C HIS A 317 -4.76 -1.42 -16.65
N TRP A 318 -4.36 -2.70 -16.67
CA TRP A 318 -3.20 -3.17 -17.43
C TRP A 318 -3.56 -4.10 -18.59
N GLY A 319 -4.62 -4.91 -18.47
CA GLY A 319 -5.06 -5.81 -19.54
C GLY A 319 -4.11 -6.98 -19.84
N PHE A 320 -3.47 -7.55 -18.82
CA PHE A 320 -2.56 -8.70 -18.95
C PHE A 320 -3.22 -9.91 -19.62
N GLU A 321 -4.51 -10.08 -19.37
CA GLU A 321 -5.35 -11.15 -19.92
C GLU A 321 -5.33 -11.12 -21.46
N TYR A 322 -5.33 -9.92 -22.03
CA TYR A 322 -5.41 -9.68 -23.47
C TYR A 322 -4.08 -9.93 -24.19
N GLU A 323 -2.94 -9.71 -23.52
CA GLU A 323 -1.62 -10.01 -24.10
C GLU A 323 -1.56 -11.46 -24.55
N LYS A 324 -1.95 -12.37 -23.66
CA LYS A 324 -1.86 -13.80 -23.93
C LYS A 324 -2.83 -14.22 -25.03
N MET A 325 -4.01 -13.63 -25.07
CA MET A 325 -4.98 -13.86 -26.14
C MET A 325 -4.46 -13.40 -27.51
N MET A 326 -3.87 -12.21 -27.58
CA MET A 326 -3.26 -11.69 -28.81
C MET A 326 -2.12 -12.59 -29.30
N GLU A 327 -1.27 -13.07 -28.38
CA GLU A 327 -0.19 -14.02 -28.68
C GLU A 327 -0.73 -15.35 -29.26
N ILE A 328 -1.77 -15.92 -28.64
CA ILE A 328 -2.39 -17.18 -29.09
C ILE A 328 -2.92 -17.04 -30.52
N LEU A 329 -3.65 -15.96 -30.83
CA LEU A 329 -4.24 -15.73 -32.16
C LEU A 329 -3.16 -15.42 -33.21
N ALA A 330 -2.16 -14.62 -32.85
CA ALA A 330 -1.05 -14.30 -33.75
C ALA A 330 -0.22 -15.54 -34.11
N ASN A 331 0.11 -16.40 -33.13
CA ASN A 331 0.84 -17.65 -33.37
C ASN A 331 0.04 -18.63 -34.24
N ALA A 332 -1.29 -18.65 -34.10
CA ALA A 332 -2.18 -19.44 -34.94
C ALA A 332 -2.44 -18.81 -36.33
N LYS A 333 -1.95 -17.59 -36.57
CA LYS A 333 -2.22 -16.78 -37.76
C LYS A 333 -3.71 -16.51 -38.02
N ASP A 334 -4.53 -16.53 -36.98
CA ASP A 334 -5.95 -16.15 -37.06
C ASP A 334 -6.09 -14.63 -36.94
N TYR A 335 -5.68 -13.93 -38.00
CA TYR A 335 -5.71 -12.47 -38.04
C TYR A 335 -7.14 -11.91 -38.06
N SER A 336 -8.13 -12.68 -38.50
CA SER A 336 -9.53 -12.25 -38.49
C SER A 336 -10.03 -12.10 -37.05
N SER A 337 -9.83 -13.13 -36.21
CA SER A 337 -10.15 -13.04 -34.78
C SER A 337 -9.28 -12.01 -34.06
N LEU A 338 -7.99 -11.91 -34.40
CA LEU A 338 -7.09 -10.90 -33.82
C LEU A 338 -7.60 -9.47 -34.05
N LEU A 339 -8.10 -9.16 -35.25
CA LEU A 339 -8.66 -7.85 -35.57
C LEU A 339 -9.95 -7.56 -34.79
N ILE A 340 -10.82 -8.57 -34.59
CA ILE A 340 -12.03 -8.44 -33.76
C ILE A 340 -11.67 -8.16 -32.29
N LEU A 341 -10.66 -8.85 -31.76
CA LEU A 341 -10.19 -8.60 -30.40
C LEU A 341 -9.56 -7.20 -30.27
N THR A 342 -8.79 -6.78 -31.28
CA THR A 342 -8.20 -5.44 -31.36
C THR A 342 -9.26 -4.35 -31.35
N GLU A 343 -10.35 -4.56 -32.10
CA GLU A 343 -11.51 -3.65 -32.11
C GLU A 343 -12.13 -3.49 -30.72
N ALA A 344 -12.25 -4.57 -29.94
CA ALA A 344 -12.74 -4.51 -28.57
C ALA A 344 -11.76 -3.80 -27.61
N ILE A 345 -10.46 -4.10 -27.72
CA ILE A 345 -9.42 -3.51 -26.85
C ILE A 345 -9.28 -2.00 -27.08
N LEU A 346 -9.34 -1.55 -28.34
CA LEU A 346 -9.17 -0.16 -28.75
C LEU A 346 -10.49 0.62 -28.83
N GLU A 347 -11.55 0.14 -28.17
CA GLU A 347 -12.83 0.86 -28.10
C GLU A 347 -12.63 2.24 -27.45
N VAL A 348 -13.07 3.29 -28.17
CA VAL A 348 -12.92 4.69 -27.76
C VAL A 348 -14.10 5.11 -26.89
N ARG A 349 -13.83 5.83 -25.81
CA ARG A 349 -14.85 6.35 -24.89
C ARG A 349 -15.83 7.29 -25.57
N ALA A 350 -17.08 7.32 -25.09
CA ALA A 350 -18.03 8.35 -25.50
C ALA A 350 -17.71 9.70 -24.82
N LYS A 351 -18.12 10.83 -25.42
CA LYS A 351 -17.87 12.18 -24.87
C LYS A 351 -18.46 12.33 -23.46
N GLU A 352 -19.62 11.73 -23.22
CA GLU A 352 -20.33 11.76 -21.96
C GLU A 352 -19.54 11.06 -20.84
N ASP A 353 -18.77 10.02 -21.16
CA ASP A 353 -18.02 9.24 -20.17
C ASP A 353 -16.71 9.92 -19.75
N ILE A 354 -16.09 10.66 -20.67
CA ILE A 354 -14.89 11.47 -20.40
C ILE A 354 -15.22 12.66 -19.46
N SER A 355 -16.45 13.15 -19.48
CA SER A 355 -16.90 14.26 -18.63
C SER A 355 -17.17 13.86 -17.16
N LYS A 356 -17.32 12.55 -16.87
CA LYS A 356 -17.59 12.04 -15.53
C LYS A 356 -16.28 11.88 -14.77
N LYS A 357 -16.09 12.63 -13.68
CA LYS A 357 -14.99 12.40 -12.72
C LYS A 357 -15.21 11.05 -12.04
N SER A 358 -14.59 9.99 -12.56
CA SER A 358 -14.53 8.68 -11.91
C SER A 358 -13.21 8.52 -11.15
N ILE A 359 -13.27 7.84 -10.01
CA ILE A 359 -12.12 7.59 -9.13
C ILE A 359 -11.20 6.59 -9.85
N GLY A 360 -9.91 6.92 -10.02
CA GLY A 360 -8.88 6.00 -10.52
C GLY A 360 -8.60 6.04 -12.03
N ILE A 361 -9.35 6.81 -12.82
CA ILE A 361 -9.12 7.00 -14.26
C ILE A 361 -8.77 8.47 -14.52
N ILE A 362 -7.70 8.70 -15.29
CA ILE A 362 -7.32 10.06 -15.70
C ILE A 362 -8.46 10.61 -16.60
N PRO A 363 -9.10 11.74 -16.26
CA PRO A 363 -10.28 12.27 -16.96
C PRO A 363 -10.11 12.53 -18.48
N ASP A 364 -8.89 12.42 -18.99
CA ASP A 364 -8.53 12.70 -20.38
C ASP A 364 -7.96 11.48 -21.12
N ASN A 365 -8.21 10.24 -20.67
CA ASN A 365 -7.83 9.05 -21.44
C ASN A 365 -8.95 8.66 -22.43
N PRO A 366 -8.66 8.52 -23.75
CA PRO A 366 -9.66 8.13 -24.76
C PRO A 366 -10.06 6.65 -24.73
N PHE A 367 -9.31 5.77 -24.06
CA PHE A 367 -9.57 4.33 -24.02
C PHE A 367 -10.15 3.86 -22.67
N TYR A 368 -10.76 2.67 -22.66
CA TYR A 368 -11.25 2.03 -21.42
C TYR A 368 -10.15 1.37 -20.58
N PHE A 369 -8.95 1.18 -21.14
CA PHE A 369 -7.76 0.78 -20.39
C PHE A 369 -6.99 1.98 -19.88
N SER A 370 -6.44 1.89 -18.68
CA SER A 370 -5.55 2.92 -18.14
C SER A 370 -4.19 2.96 -18.86
N ASN A 371 -3.72 1.80 -19.32
CA ASN A 371 -2.48 1.64 -20.09
C ASN A 371 -2.62 0.44 -21.04
N LEU A 372 -2.44 0.64 -22.34
CA LEU A 372 -2.58 -0.44 -23.34
C LEU A 372 -1.29 -1.23 -23.59
N ARG A 373 -0.14 -0.80 -23.06
CA ARG A 373 1.18 -1.39 -23.34
C ARG A 373 1.21 -2.90 -23.09
N GLN A 374 0.67 -3.36 -21.97
CA GLN A 374 0.77 -4.78 -21.60
C GLN A 374 -0.04 -5.66 -22.57
N THR A 375 -1.12 -5.14 -23.16
CA THR A 375 -1.91 -5.89 -24.15
C THR A 375 -1.13 -6.24 -25.42
N LYS A 376 -0.03 -5.53 -25.71
CA LYS A 376 0.74 -5.59 -26.97
C LYS A 376 -0.10 -5.45 -28.24
N VAL A 377 -1.28 -4.86 -28.12
CA VAL A 377 -2.27 -4.78 -29.21
C VAL A 377 -1.70 -4.12 -30.47
N PHE A 378 -0.92 -3.04 -30.30
CA PHE A 378 -0.32 -2.30 -31.41
C PHE A 378 0.80 -3.08 -32.12
N GLU A 379 1.60 -3.86 -31.39
CA GLU A 379 2.67 -4.70 -31.95
C GLU A 379 2.07 -5.78 -32.85
N HIS A 380 1.04 -6.46 -32.36
CA HIS A 380 0.33 -7.49 -33.12
C HIS A 380 -0.44 -6.92 -34.31
N LEU A 381 -1.01 -5.72 -34.20
CA LEU A 381 -1.72 -5.06 -35.30
C LEU A 381 -0.79 -4.69 -36.48
N VAL A 382 0.47 -4.31 -36.20
CA VAL A 382 1.47 -4.05 -37.25
C VAL A 382 2.03 -5.34 -37.83
N GLY A 383 2.09 -6.40 -37.03
CA GLY A 383 2.63 -7.72 -37.40
C GLY A 383 1.74 -8.58 -38.31
N VAL A 384 0.56 -8.09 -38.73
CA VAL A 384 -0.34 -8.85 -39.61
C VAL A 384 0.28 -9.12 -40.98
N GLU A 385 -0.06 -10.27 -41.58
CA GLU A 385 0.34 -10.64 -42.93
C GLU A 385 -0.27 -9.71 -43.99
N ASP A 386 0.36 -9.62 -45.17
CA ASP A 386 0.04 -8.65 -46.22
C ASP A 386 -1.44 -8.65 -46.65
N THR A 387 -2.11 -9.81 -46.60
CA THR A 387 -3.55 -9.96 -46.92
C THR A 387 -4.48 -9.26 -45.93
N HIS A 388 -4.01 -8.91 -44.73
CA HIS A 388 -4.79 -8.32 -43.64
C HIS A 388 -4.34 -6.89 -43.27
N VAL A 389 -3.38 -6.32 -44.00
CA VAL A 389 -2.85 -4.96 -43.74
C VAL A 389 -3.91 -3.89 -43.99
N GLU A 390 -4.73 -4.04 -45.04
CA GLU A 390 -5.82 -3.10 -45.35
C GLU A 390 -6.93 -3.11 -44.29
N PRO A 391 -7.45 -4.28 -43.85
CA PRO A 391 -8.32 -4.36 -42.66
C PRO A 391 -7.69 -3.74 -41.41
N ALA A 392 -6.41 -3.99 -41.14
CA ALA A 392 -5.70 -3.41 -40.00
C ALA A 392 -5.60 -1.87 -40.09
N LEU A 393 -5.28 -1.33 -41.27
CA LEU A 393 -5.25 0.13 -41.48
C LEU A 393 -6.63 0.73 -41.30
N THR A 394 -7.67 0.06 -41.81
CA THR A 394 -9.07 0.48 -41.66
C THR A 394 -9.46 0.61 -40.19
N LEU A 395 -9.11 -0.40 -39.38
CA LEU A 395 -9.37 -0.38 -37.95
C LEU A 395 -8.59 0.75 -37.25
N ALA A 396 -7.29 0.90 -37.56
CA ALA A 396 -6.44 1.91 -36.95
C ALA A 396 -6.90 3.35 -37.28
N THR A 397 -7.31 3.61 -38.53
CA THR A 397 -7.83 4.93 -38.91
C THR A 397 -9.22 5.17 -38.33
N HIS A 398 -10.06 4.13 -38.21
CA HIS A 398 -11.36 4.24 -37.53
C HIS A 398 -11.19 4.67 -36.06
N VAL A 399 -10.29 4.01 -35.32
CA VAL A 399 -9.96 4.35 -33.92
C VAL A 399 -9.46 5.80 -33.82
N MET A 400 -8.49 6.21 -34.65
CA MET A 400 -7.98 7.59 -34.69
C MET A 400 -9.09 8.61 -34.99
N GLY A 401 -9.98 8.30 -35.94
CA GLY A 401 -11.11 9.16 -36.26
C GLY A 401 -12.07 9.35 -35.08
N ASN A 402 -12.30 8.30 -34.28
CA ASN A 402 -13.14 8.39 -33.08
C ASN A 402 -12.45 9.20 -31.97
N ILE A 403 -11.14 9.03 -31.77
CA ILE A 403 -10.34 9.82 -30.82
C ILE A 403 -10.41 11.31 -31.16
N VAL A 404 -10.20 11.67 -32.43
CA VAL A 404 -10.25 13.07 -32.87
C VAL A 404 -11.62 13.68 -32.61
N ARG A 405 -12.70 12.93 -32.84
CA ARG A 405 -14.08 13.41 -32.60
C ARG A 405 -14.37 13.73 -31.13
N LEU A 406 -13.54 13.31 -30.17
CA LEU A 406 -13.66 13.71 -28.76
C LEU A 406 -13.41 15.20 -28.54
N GLY A 407 -12.69 15.84 -29.47
CA GLY A 407 -12.45 17.28 -29.48
C GLY A 407 -13.71 18.14 -29.55
N GLU A 408 -13.56 19.39 -29.12
CA GLU A 408 -14.59 20.42 -29.29
C GLU A 408 -14.60 20.93 -30.73
N THR A 409 -15.81 21.20 -31.24
CA THR A 409 -15.99 21.78 -32.57
C THR A 409 -15.91 23.29 -32.49
N GLU A 410 -15.02 23.90 -33.28
CA GLU A 410 -14.82 25.35 -33.29
C GLU A 410 -15.32 25.94 -34.62
N LYS A 411 -16.24 26.92 -34.55
CA LYS A 411 -16.72 27.61 -35.75
C LYS A 411 -15.71 28.68 -36.18
N ASN A 412 -15.45 28.76 -37.48
CA ASN A 412 -14.52 29.72 -38.11
C ASN A 412 -13.03 29.51 -37.76
N SER A 413 -12.65 28.30 -37.35
CA SER A 413 -11.24 27.89 -37.17
C SER A 413 -10.69 27.24 -38.45
N ILE A 414 -9.36 27.11 -38.55
CA ILE A 414 -8.68 26.44 -39.69
C ILE A 414 -9.06 24.94 -39.74
N PHE A 415 -9.29 24.35 -38.57
CA PHE A 415 -9.70 22.97 -38.38
C PHE A 415 -11.07 22.91 -37.69
N ASP A 416 -11.95 22.02 -38.14
CA ASP A 416 -13.32 21.92 -37.62
C ASP A 416 -13.37 21.39 -36.19
N ILE A 417 -12.33 20.66 -35.77
CA ILE A 417 -12.22 20.01 -34.47
C ILE A 417 -10.87 20.34 -33.85
N ASN A 418 -10.90 20.81 -32.59
CA ASN A 418 -9.70 21.01 -31.79
C ASN A 418 -9.23 19.66 -31.21
N ASP A 419 -7.95 19.31 -31.37
CA ASP A 419 -7.42 18.04 -30.89
C ASP A 419 -7.35 18.02 -29.36
N LYS A 420 -8.24 17.25 -28.72
CA LYS A 420 -8.20 17.03 -27.26
C LYS A 420 -6.92 16.28 -26.83
N HIS A 421 -6.43 15.39 -27.69
CA HIS A 421 -5.21 14.59 -27.47
C HIS A 421 -4.17 14.97 -28.53
N TYR A 422 -3.59 16.15 -28.35
CA TYR A 422 -2.69 16.75 -29.33
C TYR A 422 -1.36 15.98 -29.47
N LEU A 423 -0.93 15.70 -30.70
CA LEU A 423 0.30 14.93 -31.01
C LEU A 423 1.53 15.82 -31.27
N SER A 424 1.71 16.93 -30.54
CA SER A 424 2.73 17.97 -30.79
C SER A 424 4.18 17.48 -30.75
N ASP A 425 4.40 16.41 -30.01
CA ASP A 425 5.69 15.73 -29.76
C ASP A 425 5.93 14.55 -30.70
N VAL A 426 4.98 14.24 -31.59
CA VAL A 426 5.11 13.22 -32.63
C VAL A 426 5.66 13.85 -33.90
N ASP A 427 6.46 13.09 -34.67
CA ASP A 427 6.72 13.34 -36.08
C ASP A 427 6.34 12.08 -36.86
N PHE A 428 5.31 12.14 -37.70
CA PHE A 428 4.83 10.98 -38.47
C PHE A 428 5.90 10.39 -39.40
N PHE A 429 6.95 11.13 -39.78
CA PHE A 429 8.03 10.60 -40.60
C PHE A 429 9.05 9.79 -39.80
N THR A 430 9.26 10.12 -38.52
CA THR A 430 10.30 9.52 -37.67
C THR A 430 9.78 8.66 -36.52
N ILE A 431 8.49 8.76 -36.16
CA ILE A 431 7.91 7.96 -35.08
C ILE A 431 7.98 6.46 -35.37
N GLU A 432 8.48 5.68 -34.42
CA GLU A 432 8.56 4.22 -34.50
C GLU A 432 7.80 3.57 -33.33
N MET A 433 7.55 2.27 -33.45
CA MET A 433 7.00 1.46 -32.37
C MET A 433 8.06 1.24 -31.29
N GLY A 434 7.73 1.43 -30.01
CA GLY A 434 8.54 0.94 -28.89
C GLY A 434 9.47 1.94 -28.17
N ASP A 435 9.19 3.25 -28.19
CA ASP A 435 9.95 4.19 -27.35
C ASP A 435 9.75 3.85 -25.84
N GLU A 436 10.84 3.68 -25.08
CA GLU A 436 10.87 2.99 -23.77
C GLU A 436 10.08 3.70 -22.64
N ARG A 437 9.63 4.94 -22.88
CA ARG A 437 9.07 5.86 -21.88
C ARG A 437 7.55 5.79 -21.72
N ASN A 438 6.96 4.60 -21.84
CA ASN A 438 5.51 4.42 -21.85
C ASN A 438 4.91 4.44 -20.43
N ILE A 439 4.57 5.64 -19.93
CA ILE A 439 4.08 5.92 -18.55
C ILE A 439 2.67 6.55 -18.59
N SER A 440 2.16 6.97 -19.76
CA SER A 440 0.90 7.73 -19.89
C SER A 440 0.05 7.28 -21.09
N TYR A 441 -1.26 7.52 -21.05
CA TYR A 441 -2.18 7.34 -22.20
C TYR A 441 -1.74 8.14 -23.45
N ARG A 442 -0.91 9.17 -23.29
CA ARG A 442 -0.27 9.87 -24.42
C ARG A 442 0.63 8.95 -25.23
N ASP A 443 1.31 8.01 -24.59
CA ASP A 443 2.15 7.04 -25.28
C ASP A 443 1.32 6.03 -26.07
N ASP A 444 0.11 5.69 -25.60
CA ASP A 444 -0.85 4.90 -26.38
C ASP A 444 -1.33 5.66 -27.62
N MET A 445 -1.49 6.98 -27.54
CA MET A 445 -1.77 7.84 -28.71
C MET A 445 -0.60 7.86 -29.70
N ARG A 446 0.64 7.92 -29.21
CA ARG A 446 1.84 7.83 -30.05
C ARG A 446 1.91 6.47 -30.74
N ALA A 447 1.66 5.38 -30.01
CA ALA A 447 1.63 4.04 -30.58
C ALA A 447 0.54 3.90 -31.66
N GLN A 448 -0.67 4.43 -31.43
CA GLN A 448 -1.73 4.48 -32.44
C GLN A 448 -1.29 5.22 -33.72
N ALA A 449 -0.60 6.35 -33.57
CA ALA A 449 -0.05 7.11 -34.70
C ALA A 449 1.06 6.32 -35.45
N ALA A 450 1.95 5.65 -34.72
CA ALA A 450 3.01 4.81 -35.26
C ALA A 450 2.46 3.60 -36.03
N VAL A 451 1.37 2.98 -35.55
CA VAL A 451 0.68 1.89 -36.25
C VAL A 451 0.14 2.37 -37.59
N ILE A 452 -0.60 3.51 -37.61
CA ILE A 452 -1.15 4.06 -38.86
C ILE A 452 -0.03 4.40 -39.84
N LYS A 453 1.07 5.01 -39.36
CA LYS A 453 2.26 5.28 -40.17
C LYS A 453 2.78 4.01 -40.85
N THR A 454 3.07 2.96 -40.07
CA THR A 454 3.67 1.73 -40.58
C THR A 454 2.76 1.02 -41.57
N LEU A 455 1.46 0.91 -41.26
CA LEU A 455 0.47 0.28 -42.15
C LEU A 455 0.27 1.11 -43.44
N ALA A 456 0.22 2.43 -43.36
CA ALA A 456 0.14 3.30 -44.53
C ALA A 456 1.39 3.21 -45.40
N GLN A 457 2.58 3.08 -44.82
CA GLN A 457 3.82 2.83 -45.58
C GLN A 457 3.76 1.50 -46.33
N ARG A 458 3.31 0.42 -45.67
CA ARG A 458 3.15 -0.90 -46.29
C ARG A 458 2.17 -0.89 -47.47
N LEU A 459 1.07 -0.14 -47.39
CA LEU A 459 0.02 -0.12 -48.43
C LEU A 459 0.24 0.94 -49.52
N ILE A 460 0.60 2.16 -49.16
CA ILE A 460 0.70 3.29 -50.10
C ILE A 460 2.09 3.33 -50.73
N SER A 461 3.16 3.29 -49.91
CA SER A 461 4.54 3.43 -50.43
C SER A 461 4.95 2.25 -51.33
N SER A 462 4.46 1.04 -51.05
CA SER A 462 4.73 -0.13 -51.89
C SER A 462 4.02 -0.07 -53.26
N LYS A 463 3.08 0.87 -53.44
CA LYS A 463 2.24 1.02 -54.63
C LYS A 463 2.49 2.34 -55.37
N CYS A 464 3.60 3.05 -55.15
CA CYS A 464 3.87 4.28 -55.89
C CYS A 464 3.98 4.08 -57.43
N ALA A 465 4.26 2.86 -57.90
CA ALA A 465 4.25 2.50 -59.31
C ALA A 465 2.83 2.25 -59.88
N ASP A 466 1.84 2.09 -59.01
CA ASP A 466 0.42 1.86 -59.32
C ASP A 466 -0.40 3.02 -58.74
N ALA A 467 -0.52 4.09 -59.52
CA ALA A 467 -1.13 5.34 -59.09
C ALA A 467 -2.60 5.17 -58.64
N ASP A 468 -3.35 4.26 -59.29
CA ASP A 468 -4.75 4.01 -58.96
C ASP A 468 -4.89 3.29 -57.62
N ALA A 469 -4.06 2.29 -57.35
CA ALA A 469 -4.04 1.60 -56.07
C ALA A 469 -3.61 2.51 -54.90
N ALA A 470 -2.55 3.31 -55.08
CA ALA A 470 -2.09 4.24 -54.06
C ALA A 470 -3.15 5.32 -53.74
N LYS A 471 -3.82 5.86 -54.77
CA LYS A 471 -4.94 6.79 -54.58
C LYS A 471 -6.11 6.14 -53.87
N HIS A 472 -6.49 4.92 -54.26
CA HIS A 472 -7.56 4.18 -53.62
C HIS A 472 -7.37 4.06 -52.10
N PHE A 473 -6.18 3.63 -51.63
CA PHE A 473 -5.93 3.50 -50.20
C PHE A 473 -5.97 4.84 -49.44
N TYR A 474 -5.42 5.90 -50.03
CA TYR A 474 -5.49 7.24 -49.43
C TYR A 474 -6.93 7.74 -49.34
N GLU A 475 -7.69 7.64 -50.43
CA GLU A 475 -9.08 8.11 -50.50
C GLU A 475 -10.03 7.32 -49.60
N THR A 476 -9.79 6.03 -49.43
CA THR A 476 -10.62 5.17 -48.59
C THR A 476 -10.30 5.31 -47.10
N HIS A 477 -9.02 5.39 -46.71
CA HIS A 477 -8.64 5.26 -45.28
C HIS A 477 -8.13 6.53 -44.61
N ILE A 478 -7.53 7.48 -45.35
CA ILE A 478 -6.85 8.65 -44.75
C ILE A 478 -7.63 9.95 -45.04
N LYS A 479 -8.03 10.17 -46.29
CA LYS A 479 -8.79 11.37 -46.72
C LYS A 479 -10.08 11.59 -45.92
N PRO A 480 -10.89 10.57 -45.59
CA PRO A 480 -12.18 10.74 -44.88
C PRO A 480 -12.05 11.06 -43.39
N LEU A 481 -10.84 11.03 -42.83
CA LEU A 481 -10.63 11.34 -41.42
C LEU A 481 -11.06 12.79 -41.08
N PRO A 482 -11.61 13.03 -39.87
CA PRO A 482 -12.10 14.35 -39.46
C PRO A 482 -11.05 15.45 -39.62
N ASN A 483 -11.50 16.67 -39.91
CA ASN A 483 -10.61 17.82 -40.12
C ASN A 483 -10.09 18.36 -38.78
N SER A 484 -8.95 17.83 -38.34
CA SER A 484 -8.18 18.31 -37.18
C SER A 484 -6.71 18.52 -37.54
N GLN A 485 -5.95 19.14 -36.64
CA GLN A 485 -4.54 19.43 -36.89
C GLN A 485 -3.67 18.16 -36.98
N SER A 486 -3.90 17.19 -36.10
CA SER A 486 -3.20 15.91 -36.10
C SER A 486 -3.51 15.10 -37.36
N VAL A 487 -4.77 15.12 -37.82
CA VAL A 487 -5.17 14.47 -39.08
C VAL A 487 -4.57 15.20 -40.30
N TRP A 488 -4.47 16.53 -40.27
CA TRP A 488 -3.80 17.30 -41.32
C TRP A 488 -2.34 16.88 -41.48
N ARG A 489 -1.63 16.71 -40.37
CA ARG A 489 -0.23 16.23 -40.36
C ARG A 489 -0.12 14.80 -40.88
N LEU A 490 -1.01 13.91 -40.49
CA LEU A 490 -1.10 12.55 -41.05
C LEU A 490 -1.37 12.55 -42.57
N LYS A 491 -2.27 13.43 -43.05
CA LYS A 491 -2.56 13.57 -44.49
C LYS A 491 -1.32 14.01 -45.27
N LEU A 492 -0.59 15.01 -44.76
CA LEU A 492 0.68 15.47 -45.33
C LEU A 492 1.71 14.34 -45.41
N PHE A 493 1.84 13.53 -44.34
CA PHE A 493 2.68 12.34 -44.35
C PHE A 493 2.26 11.35 -45.45
N ALA A 494 0.98 10.99 -45.53
CA ALA A 494 0.48 9.98 -46.45
C ALA A 494 0.67 10.38 -47.93
N ILE A 495 0.31 11.61 -48.31
CA ILE A 495 0.47 12.08 -49.71
C ILE A 495 1.96 12.24 -50.10
N SER A 496 2.84 12.42 -49.12
CA SER A 496 4.29 12.52 -49.35
C SER A 496 4.98 11.16 -49.53
N LEU A 497 4.28 10.04 -49.33
CA LEU A 497 4.82 8.70 -49.58
C LEU A 497 5.03 8.44 -51.09
N CYS A 498 4.15 8.97 -51.94
CA CYS A 498 4.24 8.87 -53.41
C CYS A 498 4.06 10.24 -54.08
N PRO A 499 5.06 11.14 -54.04
CA PRO A 499 4.89 12.53 -54.46
C PRO A 499 4.42 12.74 -55.91
N ASP A 500 4.87 11.89 -56.84
CA ASP A 500 4.47 11.98 -58.25
C ASP A 500 2.99 11.62 -58.47
N VAL A 501 2.44 10.71 -57.64
CA VAL A 501 1.04 10.29 -57.69
C VAL A 501 0.12 11.37 -57.12
N PHE A 502 0.55 12.03 -56.04
CA PHE A 502 -0.22 13.03 -55.28
C PHE A 502 0.22 14.48 -55.51
N LYS A 503 0.83 14.77 -56.66
CA LYS A 503 1.38 16.11 -56.96
C LYS A 503 0.34 17.24 -56.86
N ASP A 504 -0.91 16.97 -57.21
CA ASP A 504 -1.99 17.96 -57.18
C ASP A 504 -2.46 18.23 -55.75
N GLU A 505 -2.56 17.18 -54.92
CA GLU A 505 -2.85 17.27 -53.49
C GLU A 505 -1.72 17.96 -52.72
N LEU A 506 -0.46 17.65 -53.04
CA LEU A 506 0.73 18.31 -52.48
C LEU A 506 0.73 19.80 -52.83
N ARG A 507 0.47 20.13 -54.10
CA ARG A 507 0.35 21.52 -54.55
C ARG A 507 -0.74 22.25 -53.76
N ALA A 508 -1.94 21.67 -53.66
CA ALA A 508 -3.03 22.28 -52.88
C ALA A 508 -2.63 22.48 -51.42
N ALA A 509 -1.98 21.49 -50.81
CA ALA A 509 -1.56 21.56 -49.42
C ALA A 509 -0.49 22.63 -49.17
N PHE A 510 0.50 22.76 -50.06
CA PHE A 510 1.54 23.78 -49.91
C PHE A 510 1.02 25.20 -50.07
N PHE A 511 0.03 25.43 -50.94
CA PHE A 511 -0.49 26.79 -51.14
C PHE A 511 -1.51 27.21 -50.07
N LYS A 512 -2.12 26.25 -49.36
CA LYS A 512 -3.13 26.50 -48.32
C LYS A 512 -2.68 27.46 -47.22
N ILE A 513 -1.38 27.50 -46.89
CA ILE A 513 -0.87 28.38 -45.83
C ILE A 513 -1.03 29.87 -46.15
N PHE A 514 -1.17 30.23 -47.42
CA PHE A 514 -1.34 31.62 -47.84
C PHE A 514 -2.80 32.08 -47.83
N ASP A 515 -3.74 31.18 -47.56
CA ASP A 515 -5.17 31.49 -47.48
C ASP A 515 -5.57 32.06 -46.10
N TYR A 516 -4.65 32.06 -45.13
CA TYR A 516 -4.90 32.44 -43.74
C TYR A 516 -3.91 33.50 -43.26
N GLU A 517 -4.40 34.48 -42.50
CA GLU A 517 -3.56 35.52 -41.89
C GLU A 517 -2.55 34.93 -40.89
N LYS A 518 -2.91 33.82 -40.22
CA LYS A 518 -2.09 33.11 -39.23
C LYS A 518 -1.94 31.63 -39.61
N PRO A 519 -0.92 31.26 -40.40
CA PRO A 519 -0.75 29.89 -40.90
C PRO A 519 -0.18 28.90 -39.88
N TRP A 520 0.14 29.33 -38.65
CA TRP A 520 0.85 28.53 -37.65
C TRP A 520 0.26 27.14 -37.41
N PRO A 521 -1.07 26.96 -37.31
CA PRO A 521 -1.64 25.63 -37.14
C PRO A 521 -1.41 24.69 -38.35
N LEU A 522 -1.21 25.23 -39.57
CA LEU A 522 -0.95 24.42 -40.77
C LEU A 522 0.51 23.98 -40.91
N ILE A 523 1.44 24.78 -40.37
CA ILE A 523 2.89 24.55 -40.44
C ILE A 523 3.51 24.10 -39.12
N SER A 524 2.70 23.95 -38.05
CA SER A 524 3.17 23.39 -36.79
C SER A 524 3.32 21.88 -36.90
N GLY A 525 4.47 21.37 -36.43
CA GLY A 525 4.90 19.99 -36.59
C GLY A 525 5.96 19.84 -37.68
N ALA A 526 6.48 18.63 -37.84
CA ALA A 526 7.52 18.33 -38.82
C ALA A 526 6.96 18.07 -40.24
N GLU A 527 5.68 17.73 -40.35
CA GLU A 527 5.12 17.04 -41.52
C GLU A 527 4.98 17.95 -42.73
N TYR A 528 4.71 19.23 -42.52
CA TYR A 528 4.64 20.20 -43.62
C TYR A 528 6.01 20.41 -44.27
N GLU A 529 7.03 20.57 -43.43
CA GLU A 529 8.42 20.70 -43.83
C GLU A 529 8.94 19.41 -44.49
N TRP A 530 8.64 18.24 -43.93
CA TRP A 530 8.95 16.95 -44.55
C TRP A 530 8.24 16.76 -45.89
N ALA A 531 6.98 17.17 -46.00
CA ALA A 531 6.23 17.11 -47.25
C ALA A 531 6.88 17.98 -48.33
N LEU A 532 7.33 19.20 -48.00
CA LEU A 532 8.12 20.04 -48.90
C LEU A 532 9.41 19.32 -49.32
N LYS A 533 10.15 18.78 -48.35
CA LYS A 533 11.43 18.12 -48.62
C LYS A 533 11.31 16.92 -49.57
N LYS A 534 10.23 16.15 -49.48
CA LYS A 534 9.98 14.98 -50.34
C LYS A 534 9.25 15.29 -51.64
N GLY A 535 8.33 16.25 -51.62
CA GLY A 535 7.37 16.46 -52.71
C GLY A 535 7.51 17.75 -53.48
N PHE A 536 8.33 18.71 -53.04
CA PHE A 536 8.45 20.00 -53.73
C PHE A 536 8.99 19.86 -55.16
N SER A 537 9.86 18.89 -55.43
CA SER A 537 10.38 18.62 -56.78
C SER A 537 9.33 18.06 -57.75
N ALA A 538 8.24 17.47 -57.26
CA ALA A 538 7.15 16.95 -58.08
C ALA A 538 6.25 18.07 -58.65
N LEU A 539 6.35 19.29 -58.11
CA LEU A 539 5.61 20.45 -58.61
C LEU A 539 6.20 20.96 -59.94
N SER A 540 5.35 21.65 -60.71
CA SER A 540 5.80 22.38 -61.91
C SER A 540 6.85 23.45 -61.56
N ALA A 541 7.72 23.80 -62.51
CA ALA A 541 8.70 24.88 -62.31
C ALA A 541 8.02 26.22 -61.96
N GLU A 542 6.86 26.48 -62.56
CA GLU A 542 6.03 27.67 -62.32
C GLU A 542 5.50 27.71 -60.89
N ASP A 543 4.96 26.60 -60.38
CA ASP A 543 4.43 26.52 -59.01
C ASP A 543 5.54 26.62 -57.97
N ARG A 544 6.73 26.03 -58.23
CA ARG A 544 7.89 26.17 -57.34
C ARG A 544 8.32 27.62 -57.21
N GLU A 545 8.45 28.32 -58.34
CA GLU A 545 8.83 29.75 -58.36
C GLU A 545 7.78 30.63 -57.66
N LEU A 546 6.50 30.33 -57.86
CA LEU A 546 5.40 31.05 -57.20
C LEU A 546 5.41 30.81 -55.68
N TYR A 547 5.57 29.56 -55.22
CA TYR A 547 5.61 29.21 -53.80
C TYR A 547 6.73 29.94 -53.07
N VAL A 548 7.96 29.86 -53.61
CA VAL A 548 9.14 30.51 -53.03
C VAL A 548 8.94 32.03 -52.93
N SER A 549 8.38 32.64 -53.96
CA SER A 549 8.11 34.08 -53.98
C SER A 549 7.10 34.49 -52.89
N ARG A 550 6.07 33.67 -52.65
CA ARG A 550 5.09 33.92 -51.58
C ARG A 550 5.67 33.71 -50.18
N VAL A 551 6.51 32.69 -49.96
CA VAL A 551 7.21 32.48 -48.68
C VAL A 551 8.09 33.67 -48.35
N LEU A 552 8.92 34.12 -49.30
CA LEU A 552 9.79 35.29 -49.12
C LEU A 552 8.99 36.56 -48.86
N SER A 553 7.84 36.75 -49.51
CA SER A 553 6.99 37.92 -49.32
C SER A 553 6.28 37.92 -47.96
N TYR A 554 5.78 36.77 -47.49
CA TYR A 554 4.96 36.71 -46.28
C TYR A 554 5.81 36.62 -45.01
N PHE A 555 6.84 35.76 -45.00
CA PHE A 555 7.70 35.56 -43.81
C PHE A 555 8.88 36.53 -43.77
N GLY A 556 9.21 37.17 -44.89
CA GLY A 556 10.28 38.15 -45.00
C GLY A 556 9.87 39.60 -44.75
N ASP A 557 8.60 39.84 -44.39
CA ASP A 557 8.08 41.16 -44.07
C ASP A 557 8.80 41.73 -42.83
N GLU A 558 9.05 43.04 -42.82
CA GLU A 558 9.77 43.75 -41.76
C GLU A 558 9.03 43.65 -40.42
N ASP A 559 7.69 43.59 -40.46
CA ASP A 559 6.80 43.50 -39.29
C ASP A 559 6.78 42.10 -38.63
N LYS A 560 7.51 41.11 -39.17
CA LYS A 560 7.55 39.74 -38.62
C LYS A 560 8.60 39.58 -37.52
N GLU A 561 8.19 38.90 -36.44
CA GLU A 561 9.07 38.53 -35.33
C GLU A 561 10.11 37.48 -35.77
N GLU A 562 11.22 37.37 -35.03
CA GLU A 562 12.35 36.50 -35.39
C GLU A 562 11.95 35.03 -35.55
N TRP A 563 11.04 34.52 -34.70
CA TRP A 563 10.57 33.14 -34.81
C TRP A 563 9.74 32.89 -36.09
N GLN A 564 9.05 33.92 -36.60
CA GLN A 564 8.26 33.85 -37.84
C GLN A 564 9.18 33.84 -39.07
N LYS A 565 10.21 34.69 -39.05
CA LYS A 565 11.29 34.67 -40.06
C LYS A 565 12.01 33.32 -40.06
N ASN A 566 12.25 32.76 -38.87
CA ASN A 566 12.82 31.42 -38.71
C ASN A 566 11.93 30.33 -39.34
N SER A 567 10.59 30.39 -39.20
CA SER A 567 9.69 29.47 -39.92
C SER A 567 9.81 29.59 -41.44
N GLY A 568 9.88 30.81 -41.99
CA GLY A 568 10.10 31.03 -43.42
C GLY A 568 11.43 30.42 -43.91
N TRP A 569 12.49 30.55 -43.12
CA TRP A 569 13.77 29.92 -43.37
C TRP A 569 13.69 28.38 -43.35
N CYS A 570 12.97 27.78 -42.39
CA CYS A 570 12.79 26.32 -42.29
C CYS A 570 12.04 25.75 -43.50
N LEU A 571 10.99 26.46 -43.97
CA LEU A 571 10.22 26.08 -45.15
C LEU A 571 11.10 26.06 -46.41
N LEU A 572 11.90 27.12 -46.65
CA LEU A 572 12.79 27.16 -47.83
C LEU A 572 13.99 26.22 -47.71
N SER A 573 14.50 25.99 -46.50
CA SER A 573 15.55 24.98 -46.27
C SER A 573 15.04 23.57 -46.53
N SER A 574 13.79 23.29 -46.20
CA SER A 574 13.11 22.04 -46.58
C SER A 574 12.93 21.91 -48.10
N ALA A 575 12.62 23.00 -48.79
CA ALA A 575 12.43 23.04 -50.23
C ALA A 575 13.74 23.15 -51.05
N PHE A 576 14.91 23.09 -50.41
CA PHE A 576 16.22 23.50 -50.96
C PHE A 576 16.55 22.89 -52.33
N ALA A 577 16.29 21.59 -52.51
CA ALA A 577 16.59 20.85 -53.75
C ALA A 577 15.83 21.39 -54.98
N GLY A 578 14.71 22.10 -54.78
CA GLY A 578 13.92 22.69 -55.85
C GLY A 578 14.19 24.17 -56.11
N LEU A 579 15.18 24.79 -55.45
CA LEU A 579 15.47 26.23 -55.55
C LEU A 579 16.57 26.55 -56.57
N THR A 580 16.39 27.65 -57.31
CA THR A 580 17.44 28.26 -58.14
C THR A 580 18.43 29.04 -57.28
N ASP A 581 19.69 29.17 -57.72
CA ASP A 581 20.73 29.87 -56.94
C ASP A 581 20.37 31.34 -56.68
N LYS A 582 19.69 31.99 -57.63
CA LYS A 582 19.15 33.35 -57.46
C LYS A 582 18.16 33.45 -56.28
N LYS A 583 17.34 32.42 -56.06
CA LYS A 583 16.37 32.39 -54.96
C LYS A 583 17.02 32.06 -53.62
N LYS A 584 18.07 31.22 -53.61
CA LYS A 584 18.88 30.97 -52.42
C LYS A 584 19.56 32.24 -51.93
N GLU A 585 20.13 33.03 -52.84
CA GLU A 585 20.73 34.32 -52.48
C GLU A 585 19.66 35.29 -51.94
N ARG A 586 18.50 35.37 -52.60
CA ARG A 586 17.40 36.21 -52.09
C ARG A 586 16.91 35.79 -50.71
N ALA A 587 16.83 34.49 -50.43
CA ALA A 587 16.46 33.99 -49.10
C ALA A 587 17.49 34.36 -48.03
N ARG A 588 18.78 34.33 -48.37
CA ARG A 588 19.87 34.80 -47.50
C ARG A 588 19.73 36.28 -47.14
N GLU A 589 19.42 37.12 -48.12
CA GLU A 589 19.17 38.56 -47.90
C GLU A 589 17.98 38.80 -46.96
N VAL A 590 16.90 38.03 -47.13
CA VAL A 590 15.64 38.23 -46.39
C VAL A 590 15.70 37.68 -44.96
N PHE A 591 16.31 36.52 -44.74
CA PHE A 591 16.36 35.87 -43.43
C PHE A 591 17.69 36.06 -42.69
N GLY A 592 18.65 36.78 -43.27
CA GLY A 592 19.93 37.11 -42.63
C GLY A 592 20.90 35.94 -42.47
N ARG A 593 20.59 34.75 -43.03
CA ARG A 593 21.43 33.55 -42.96
C ARG A 593 21.23 32.62 -44.16
N GLU A 594 22.21 31.78 -44.46
CA GLU A 594 22.14 30.80 -45.56
C GLU A 594 21.10 29.71 -45.26
N LEU A 595 20.40 29.24 -46.29
CA LEU A 595 19.51 28.08 -46.19
C LEU A 595 20.34 26.81 -45.98
N ASP A 596 19.86 25.91 -45.14
CA ASP A 596 20.57 24.66 -44.83
C ASP A 596 20.09 23.51 -45.75
N PRO A 597 20.93 23.00 -46.67
CA PRO A 597 20.58 21.87 -47.53
C PRO A 597 20.34 20.56 -46.76
N ASN A 598 20.86 20.46 -45.54
CA ASN A 598 20.76 19.29 -44.68
C ASN A 598 19.72 19.45 -43.57
N TYR A 599 18.93 20.52 -43.60
CA TYR A 599 17.92 20.82 -42.58
C TYR A 599 17.01 19.62 -42.33
N GLN A 600 16.85 19.23 -41.07
CA GLN A 600 15.97 18.13 -40.66
C GLN A 600 14.78 18.71 -39.89
N PRO A 601 13.55 18.54 -40.41
CA PRO A 601 12.34 18.91 -39.68
C PRO A 601 12.23 18.14 -38.35
N LYS A 602 11.64 18.78 -37.34
CA LYS A 602 11.47 18.21 -35.99
C LYS A 602 10.06 18.46 -35.47
N ALA A 603 9.61 17.63 -34.52
CA ALA A 603 8.33 17.83 -33.83
C ALA A 603 8.27 19.19 -33.10
N SER A 604 7.07 19.71 -32.89
CA SER A 604 6.85 21.04 -32.28
C SER A 604 7.34 21.11 -30.83
N ILE A 605 7.35 19.98 -30.12
CA ILE A 605 7.93 19.85 -28.78
C ILE A 605 9.04 18.80 -28.88
N GLY A 606 10.30 19.22 -28.73
CA GLY A 606 11.47 18.34 -28.80
C GLY A 606 11.86 17.73 -27.45
N ASP A 607 12.98 17.00 -27.42
CA ASP A 607 13.58 16.47 -26.20
C ASP A 607 13.79 17.59 -25.17
N PHE A 608 13.06 17.52 -24.07
CA PHE A 608 13.40 18.30 -22.90
C PHE A 608 14.79 17.84 -22.45
N LYS A 609 15.74 18.77 -22.35
CA LYS A 609 16.97 18.48 -21.61
C LYS A 609 16.56 18.44 -20.14
N ALA A 610 16.68 17.26 -19.55
CA ALA A 610 16.72 17.11 -18.10
C ALA A 610 18.11 16.59 -17.74
N GLY A 611 18.66 17.11 -16.65
CA GLY A 611 19.99 16.75 -16.19
C GLY A 611 20.29 17.43 -14.88
N PHE A 612 21.35 16.97 -14.22
CA PHE A 612 21.87 17.67 -13.07
C PHE A 612 22.58 18.94 -13.51
N VAL A 613 22.25 20.05 -12.89
CA VAL A 613 22.95 21.32 -13.11
C VAL A 613 24.37 21.17 -12.56
N SER A 614 25.35 21.38 -13.43
CA SER A 614 26.78 21.35 -13.13
C SER A 614 27.40 22.70 -13.47
N ALA A 615 27.34 23.61 -12.50
CA ALA A 615 27.80 24.98 -12.68
C ALA A 615 29.30 25.06 -12.96
N LYS A 616 29.69 25.95 -13.88
CA LYS A 616 31.08 26.26 -14.27
C LYS A 616 31.61 27.43 -13.43
N ALA A 617 32.90 27.38 -13.13
CA ALA A 617 33.65 28.51 -12.58
C ALA A 617 34.37 29.29 -13.70
N PRO A 618 34.70 30.57 -13.49
CA PRO A 618 35.49 31.38 -14.43
C PRO A 618 36.97 30.97 -14.50
N ILE A 619 37.40 30.06 -13.63
CA ILE A 619 38.78 29.61 -13.46
C ILE A 619 38.77 28.12 -13.06
N ASP A 620 39.80 27.37 -13.47
CA ASP A 620 40.00 26.00 -13.01
C ASP A 620 40.77 25.91 -11.68
N GLN A 621 40.80 24.70 -11.10
CA GLN A 621 41.43 24.44 -9.82
C GLN A 621 42.94 24.73 -9.81
N GLU A 622 43.65 24.42 -10.90
CA GLU A 622 45.11 24.57 -10.97
C GLU A 622 45.50 26.04 -11.06
N ALA A 623 44.80 26.82 -11.87
CA ALA A 623 45.00 28.25 -12.01
C ALA A 623 44.64 28.98 -10.70
N LEU A 624 43.55 28.60 -10.03
CA LEU A 624 43.19 29.17 -8.72
C LEU A 624 44.27 28.90 -7.66
N SER A 625 44.83 27.68 -7.65
CA SER A 625 45.86 27.27 -6.69
C SER A 625 47.16 28.07 -6.80
N ARG A 626 47.42 28.72 -7.94
CA ARG A 626 48.59 29.58 -8.19
C ARG A 626 48.38 31.04 -7.75
N MET A 627 47.14 31.46 -7.51
CA MET A 627 46.81 32.80 -7.03
C MET A 627 46.99 32.90 -5.52
N SER A 628 47.35 34.10 -5.03
CA SER A 628 47.32 34.40 -3.59
C SER A 628 45.87 34.61 -3.11
N ILE A 629 45.60 34.32 -1.83
CA ILE A 629 44.26 34.46 -1.25
C ILE A 629 43.70 35.90 -1.36
N PRO A 630 44.49 36.97 -1.11
CA PRO A 630 44.01 38.34 -1.33
C PRO A 630 43.63 38.64 -2.78
N GLU A 631 44.37 38.12 -3.77
CA GLU A 631 44.02 38.28 -5.19
C GLU A 631 42.72 37.55 -5.53
N ILE A 632 42.49 36.36 -4.96
CA ILE A 632 41.24 35.60 -5.11
C ILE A 632 40.06 36.43 -4.57
N VAL A 633 40.18 36.96 -3.35
CA VAL A 633 39.12 37.77 -2.73
C VAL A 633 38.82 39.03 -3.55
N GLU A 634 39.84 39.74 -4.03
CA GLU A 634 39.61 40.93 -4.87
C GLU A 634 38.87 40.58 -6.17
N LYS A 635 39.11 39.41 -6.75
CA LYS A 635 38.31 38.92 -7.89
C LYS A 635 36.89 38.56 -7.50
N LEU A 636 36.66 37.91 -6.34
CA LEU A 636 35.31 37.61 -5.83
C LEU A 636 34.46 38.88 -5.63
N LYS A 637 35.09 39.99 -5.21
CA LYS A 637 34.42 41.30 -5.08
C LYS A 637 34.08 41.99 -6.40
N LYS A 638 34.81 41.66 -7.47
CA LYS A 638 34.75 42.37 -8.77
C LYS A 638 34.41 41.39 -9.89
N ASP A 639 35.43 40.83 -10.54
CA ASP A 639 35.33 40.03 -11.76
C ASP A 639 34.43 38.79 -11.61
N TRP A 640 34.38 38.22 -10.41
CA TRP A 640 33.64 37.00 -10.09
C TRP A 640 32.44 37.28 -9.18
N ALA A 641 32.01 38.53 -9.05
CA ALA A 641 30.73 38.84 -8.39
C ALA A 641 29.58 38.15 -9.15
N PRO A 642 28.51 37.67 -8.47
CA PRO A 642 27.43 36.91 -9.12
C PRO A 642 26.82 37.59 -10.36
N GLU A 643 26.64 38.91 -10.32
CA GLU A 643 26.15 39.69 -11.46
C GLU A 643 27.12 39.74 -12.64
N GLN A 644 28.43 39.74 -12.37
CA GLN A 644 29.46 39.79 -13.41
C GLN A 644 29.65 38.43 -14.08
N LEU A 645 29.60 37.33 -13.31
CA LEU A 645 29.62 35.97 -13.86
C LEU A 645 28.44 35.73 -14.79
N ARG A 646 27.24 36.19 -14.40
CA ARG A 646 26.06 36.13 -15.27
C ARG A 646 26.25 36.91 -16.56
N LYS A 647 26.85 38.10 -16.51
CA LYS A 647 27.17 38.90 -17.71
C LYS A 647 28.24 38.23 -18.60
N GLN A 648 29.11 37.41 -18.03
CA GLN A 648 30.15 36.67 -18.75
C GLN A 648 29.62 35.37 -19.37
N ASP A 649 28.50 34.81 -18.88
CA ASP A 649 27.88 33.61 -19.41
C ASP A 649 27.17 33.87 -20.74
N LYS A 650 27.92 33.79 -21.84
CA LYS A 650 27.41 33.94 -23.20
C LYS A 650 26.72 32.68 -23.72
N GLU A 651 26.97 31.52 -23.13
CA GLU A 651 26.42 30.24 -23.57
C GLU A 651 24.99 30.04 -23.05
N GLN A 652 24.69 30.55 -21.84
CA GLN A 652 23.38 30.43 -21.18
C GLN A 652 22.86 28.98 -21.16
N ASP A 653 23.77 28.00 -21.01
CA ASP A 653 23.42 26.60 -20.87
C ASP A 653 22.88 26.35 -19.45
N PHE A 654 21.58 26.14 -19.32
CA PHE A 654 20.93 25.94 -18.02
C PHE A 654 21.48 24.73 -17.24
N LEU A 655 22.08 23.72 -17.91
CA LEU A 655 22.74 22.60 -17.24
C LEU A 655 24.19 22.88 -16.86
N LYS A 656 24.82 23.89 -17.48
CA LYS A 656 26.22 24.25 -17.24
C LYS A 656 26.42 25.77 -17.10
N PRO A 657 25.68 26.44 -16.20
CA PRO A 657 25.74 27.88 -16.07
C PRO A 657 27.10 28.33 -15.50
N LEU A 658 27.64 29.44 -16.00
CA LEU A 658 28.78 30.11 -15.38
C LEU A 658 28.28 31.02 -14.25
N ASN A 659 28.42 30.60 -13.00
CA ASN A 659 27.84 31.31 -11.86
C ASN A 659 28.63 31.16 -10.55
N ALA A 660 28.12 31.78 -9.48
CA ALA A 660 28.75 31.79 -8.17
C ALA A 660 28.82 30.39 -7.51
N GLU A 661 27.87 29.50 -7.78
CA GLU A 661 27.92 28.10 -7.27
C GLU A 661 29.09 27.33 -7.88
N GLY A 662 29.32 27.50 -9.19
CA GLY A 662 30.49 26.95 -9.87
C GLY A 662 31.80 27.44 -9.25
N MET A 663 31.92 28.75 -9.03
CA MET A 663 33.07 29.35 -8.33
C MET A 663 33.20 28.82 -6.88
N SER A 664 32.08 28.65 -6.17
CA SER A 664 32.05 28.13 -4.80
C SER A 664 32.59 26.70 -4.70
N ASN A 665 32.31 25.85 -5.68
CA ASN A 665 32.83 24.49 -5.73
C ASN A 665 34.35 24.45 -5.86
N VAL A 666 34.92 25.28 -6.74
CA VAL A 666 36.40 25.39 -6.90
C VAL A 666 37.02 26.00 -5.64
N LEU A 667 36.37 27.00 -5.04
CA LEU A 667 36.85 27.63 -3.80
C LEU A 667 36.90 26.65 -2.63
N LYS A 668 35.84 25.86 -2.40
CA LYS A 668 35.80 24.84 -1.33
C LYS A 668 36.87 23.77 -1.53
N ALA A 669 37.04 23.27 -2.75
CA ALA A 669 38.07 22.29 -3.06
C ALA A 669 39.49 22.83 -2.80
N ASP A 670 39.71 24.12 -3.06
CA ASP A 670 40.99 24.77 -2.77
C ASP A 670 41.24 24.99 -1.27
N ILE A 671 40.21 25.35 -0.50
CA ILE A 671 40.29 25.52 0.97
C ILE A 671 40.77 24.23 1.64
N VAL A 672 40.30 23.06 1.18
CA VAL A 672 40.74 21.75 1.71
C VAL A 672 42.25 21.57 1.57
N ASN A 673 42.84 22.05 0.47
CA ASN A 673 44.27 21.87 0.18
C ASN A 673 45.16 22.97 0.79
N ARG A 674 44.66 24.21 0.89
CA ARG A 674 45.42 25.40 1.33
C ARG A 674 44.89 26.02 2.63
N LEU A 675 44.30 25.21 3.52
CA LEU A 675 43.60 25.68 4.71
C LEU A 675 44.37 26.75 5.52
N LYS A 676 45.67 26.54 5.78
CA LYS A 676 46.47 27.49 6.58
C LYS A 676 46.51 28.89 5.96
N ASP A 677 46.62 28.97 4.65
CA ASP A 677 46.69 30.24 3.92
C ASP A 677 45.32 30.94 3.95
N TYR A 678 44.25 30.16 3.76
CA TYR A 678 42.87 30.66 3.86
C TYR A 678 42.53 31.18 5.25
N ILE A 679 42.88 30.45 6.32
CA ILE A 679 42.63 30.88 7.71
C ILE A 679 43.44 32.12 8.06
N SER A 680 44.70 32.21 7.61
CA SER A 680 45.55 33.41 7.82
C SER A 680 44.99 34.66 7.14
N ASN A 681 44.17 34.48 6.10
CA ASN A 681 43.51 35.54 5.33
C ASN A 681 41.99 35.58 5.56
N ALA A 682 41.47 34.90 6.59
CA ALA A 682 40.02 34.75 6.81
C ALA A 682 39.28 36.10 6.87
N PHE A 683 39.91 37.13 7.45
CA PHE A 683 39.34 38.48 7.57
C PHE A 683 38.97 39.11 6.21
N HIS A 684 39.63 38.72 5.13
CA HIS A 684 39.30 39.23 3.79
C HIS A 684 37.98 38.68 3.24
N PHE A 685 37.50 37.55 3.74
CA PHE A 685 36.24 36.92 3.32
C PHE A 685 34.99 37.57 3.94
N PHE A 686 35.11 38.78 4.46
CA PHE A 686 33.97 39.61 4.83
C PHE A 686 34.19 41.05 4.36
N ASP A 687 33.29 41.52 3.53
CA ASP A 687 33.16 42.92 3.13
C ASP A 687 31.70 43.15 2.79
N ARG A 688 30.95 43.70 3.74
CA ARG A 688 29.49 43.73 3.68
C ARG A 688 28.94 44.44 2.43
N ASP A 689 29.67 45.41 1.90
CA ASP A 689 29.19 46.25 0.80
C ASP A 689 29.73 45.78 -0.57
N HIS A 690 30.81 44.99 -0.60
CA HIS A 690 31.49 44.63 -1.86
C HIS A 690 31.65 43.13 -2.10
N LEU A 691 31.52 42.27 -1.08
CA LEU A 691 31.58 40.82 -1.20
C LEU A 691 30.19 40.22 -0.96
N ASP A 692 29.71 39.44 -1.93
CA ASP A 692 28.41 38.77 -1.80
C ASP A 692 28.43 37.75 -0.64
N SER A 693 27.32 37.67 0.12
CA SER A 693 27.19 36.77 1.27
C SER A 693 27.43 35.31 0.90
N HIS A 694 27.15 34.93 -0.35
CA HIS A 694 27.39 33.58 -0.85
C HIS A 694 28.86 33.17 -0.76
N TYR A 695 29.81 34.08 -0.99
CA TYR A 695 31.23 33.76 -0.86
C TYR A 695 31.72 33.72 0.59
N THR A 696 31.13 34.54 1.48
CA THR A 696 31.37 34.43 2.92
C THR A 696 30.89 33.06 3.44
N TYR A 697 29.68 32.66 3.06
CA TYR A 697 29.12 31.35 3.36
C TYR A 697 30.00 30.21 2.83
N THR A 698 30.39 30.27 1.55
CA THR A 698 31.22 29.25 0.92
C THR A 698 32.55 29.06 1.63
N PHE A 699 33.20 30.15 2.03
CA PHE A 699 34.42 30.10 2.83
C PHE A 699 34.17 29.35 4.16
N LEU A 700 33.13 29.76 4.91
CA LEU A 700 32.80 29.13 6.20
C LEU A 700 32.43 27.65 6.05
N MET A 701 31.68 27.29 5.01
CA MET A 701 31.34 25.91 4.72
C MET A 701 32.56 25.08 4.35
N GLY A 702 33.49 25.62 3.55
CA GLY A 702 34.76 24.95 3.27
C GLY A 702 35.58 24.69 4.54
N VAL A 703 35.62 25.66 5.46
CA VAL A 703 36.25 25.49 6.77
C VAL A 703 35.53 24.44 7.62
N TYR A 704 34.20 24.49 7.67
CA TYR A 704 33.38 23.50 8.38
C TYR A 704 33.58 22.09 7.83
N ASP A 705 33.60 21.89 6.51
CA ASP A 705 33.82 20.58 5.88
C ASP A 705 35.18 20.00 6.31
N VAL A 706 36.24 20.81 6.33
CA VAL A 706 37.57 20.41 6.80
C VAL A 706 37.58 20.05 8.29
N LEU A 707 36.87 20.82 9.13
CA LEU A 707 36.73 20.56 10.56
C LEU A 707 35.98 19.25 10.83
N ARG A 708 34.82 19.07 10.18
CA ARG A 708 33.98 17.86 10.27
C ARG A 708 34.72 16.60 9.82
N GLU A 709 35.47 16.69 8.72
CA GLU A 709 36.29 15.59 8.21
C GLU A 709 37.61 15.39 8.99
N LYS A 710 37.91 16.30 9.92
CA LYS A 710 39.14 16.27 10.75
C LYS A 710 40.42 16.32 9.90
N LYS A 711 40.38 17.02 8.76
CA LYS A 711 41.48 17.15 7.79
C LYS A 711 42.30 18.45 7.94
N TYR A 712 42.40 18.98 9.16
CA TYR A 712 43.20 20.18 9.43
C TYR A 712 44.61 19.82 9.93
N PRO A 713 45.64 20.62 9.59
CA PRO A 713 46.98 20.42 10.14
C PRO A 713 47.03 20.60 11.66
N ALA A 714 47.87 19.81 12.33
CA ALA A 714 48.18 20.02 13.75
C ALA A 714 48.72 21.45 13.99
N ASN A 715 48.28 22.09 15.07
CA ASN A 715 48.62 23.47 15.45
C ASN A 715 48.18 24.55 14.44
N THR A 716 47.04 24.38 13.78
CA THR A 716 46.43 25.46 12.97
C THR A 716 46.03 26.63 13.88
N ASP A 717 46.45 27.85 13.54
CA ASP A 717 46.04 29.07 14.24
C ASP A 717 44.68 29.55 13.75
N TRP A 718 43.65 29.36 14.57
CA TRP A 718 42.28 29.75 14.27
C TRP A 718 41.96 31.21 14.60
N SER A 719 42.93 32.00 15.07
CA SER A 719 42.70 33.39 15.49
C SER A 719 42.13 34.28 14.38
N GLY A 720 42.51 34.04 13.12
CA GLY A 720 41.97 34.72 11.94
C GLY A 720 40.47 34.48 11.74
N LEU A 721 40.01 33.26 11.97
CA LEU A 721 38.60 32.89 11.85
C LEU A 721 37.75 33.53 12.97
N PHE A 722 38.26 33.58 14.20
CA PHE A 722 37.57 34.28 15.29
C PHE A 722 37.48 35.79 15.06
N LYS A 723 38.53 36.41 14.50
CA LYS A 723 38.48 37.83 14.10
C LYS A 723 37.39 38.09 13.07
N LEU A 724 37.28 37.24 12.05
CA LEU A 724 36.21 37.29 11.05
C LEU A 724 34.82 37.22 11.71
N PHE A 725 34.60 36.25 12.61
CA PHE A 725 33.32 36.13 13.31
C PHE A 725 32.98 37.36 14.15
N VAL A 726 33.95 37.90 14.89
CA VAL A 726 33.76 39.11 15.70
C VAL A 726 33.44 40.32 14.81
N GLU A 727 34.11 40.44 13.65
CA GLU A 727 33.86 41.53 12.70
C GLU A 727 32.45 41.46 12.08
N ILE A 728 31.97 40.26 11.75
CA ILE A 728 30.58 40.05 11.30
C ILE A 728 29.60 40.49 12.39
N VAL A 729 29.83 40.08 13.64
CA VAL A 729 29.01 40.44 14.80
C VAL A 729 29.00 41.94 15.04
N ASP A 730 30.16 42.61 14.97
CA ASP A 730 30.26 44.05 15.21
C ASP A 730 29.65 44.85 14.05
N SER A 731 29.75 44.35 12.81
CA SER A 731 29.01 44.90 11.66
C SER A 731 27.49 44.78 11.84
N ALA A 732 27.00 43.66 12.38
CA ALA A 732 25.58 43.47 12.67
C ALA A 732 25.07 44.48 13.72
N LYS A 733 25.87 44.74 14.77
CA LYS A 733 25.54 45.75 15.80
C LYS A 733 25.50 47.17 15.24
N ALA A 734 26.35 47.47 14.26
CA ALA A 734 26.37 48.79 13.62
C ALA A 734 25.18 49.00 12.66
N ARG A 735 24.78 47.94 11.94
CA ARG A 735 23.66 47.95 10.99
C ARG A 735 23.07 46.54 10.92
N GLU A 736 21.78 46.34 11.18
CA GLU A 736 21.17 45.02 11.12
C GLU A 736 21.30 44.40 9.71
N PHE A 737 21.59 43.10 9.63
CA PHE A 737 21.50 42.36 8.37
C PHE A 737 20.02 42.20 8.02
N VAL A 738 19.65 42.49 6.77
CA VAL A 738 18.26 42.38 6.33
C VAL A 738 17.91 40.88 6.25
N PRO A 739 16.99 40.37 7.09
CA PRO A 739 16.51 38.99 7.01
C PRO A 739 15.64 38.83 5.75
N GLY A 740 15.60 37.63 5.17
CA GLY A 740 14.56 37.34 4.18
C GLY A 740 14.79 37.83 2.75
N VAL A 741 16.05 37.95 2.29
CA VAL A 741 16.29 37.66 0.87
C VAL A 741 16.26 36.13 0.72
N SER A 742 15.08 35.55 0.93
CA SER A 742 14.76 34.19 0.47
C SER A 742 15.25 34.11 -0.96
N GLU A 743 16.11 33.12 -1.25
CA GLU A 743 16.53 32.69 -2.58
C GLU A 743 16.42 33.83 -3.60
N ARG A 744 17.53 34.55 -3.88
CA ARG A 744 17.56 35.41 -5.09
C ARG A 744 17.47 34.49 -6.30
N GLU A 745 16.30 33.91 -6.55
CA GLU A 745 15.93 33.14 -7.72
C GLU A 745 15.83 34.15 -8.87
N ILE A 746 16.99 34.51 -9.40
CA ILE A 746 17.02 35.08 -10.74
C ILE A 746 17.15 33.88 -11.66
N SER A 747 16.05 33.15 -11.85
CA SER A 747 15.74 32.01 -12.76
C SER A 747 16.75 30.85 -12.92
N ASP A 748 18.05 31.10 -12.72
CA ASP A 748 19.19 30.27 -13.12
C ASP A 748 20.25 30.13 -12.01
N THR A 749 20.05 30.69 -10.80
CA THR A 749 21.03 30.64 -9.70
C THR A 749 20.39 30.64 -8.30
N TRP A 750 20.83 29.73 -7.43
CA TRP A 750 20.53 29.75 -5.99
C TRP A 750 21.65 30.53 -5.26
N LEU A 751 21.32 31.69 -4.68
CA LEU A 751 22.25 32.48 -3.87
C LEU A 751 21.81 32.47 -2.42
N VAL A 752 22.77 32.38 -1.51
CA VAL A 752 22.49 32.26 -0.07
C VAL A 752 22.58 33.62 0.62
N GLY A 753 21.63 33.87 1.51
CA GLY A 753 21.57 35.07 2.33
C GLY A 753 22.43 34.99 3.60
N TRP A 754 22.32 36.03 4.44
CA TRP A 754 23.07 36.11 5.70
C TRP A 754 22.63 35.07 6.72
N ASP A 755 21.40 34.55 6.69
CA ASP A 755 20.97 33.48 7.60
C ASP A 755 21.81 32.21 7.40
N ALA A 756 22.13 31.87 6.15
CA ALA A 756 23.01 30.75 5.82
C ALA A 756 24.45 31.00 6.30
N VAL A 757 24.95 32.25 6.21
CA VAL A 757 26.27 32.63 6.76
C VAL A 757 26.30 32.39 8.27
N HIS A 758 25.29 32.86 9.01
CA HIS A 758 25.23 32.68 10.46
C HIS A 758 25.05 31.20 10.87
N ASN A 759 24.32 30.40 10.08
CA ASN A 759 24.27 28.95 10.24
C ASN A 759 25.66 28.31 10.06
N ALA A 760 26.38 28.67 9.00
CA ALA A 760 27.75 28.18 8.77
C ALA A 760 28.74 28.64 9.86
N MET A 761 28.56 29.84 10.43
CA MET A 761 29.30 30.29 11.61
C MET A 761 29.03 29.36 12.81
N ALA A 762 27.75 29.05 13.09
CA ALA A 762 27.38 28.15 14.19
C ALA A 762 27.95 26.74 13.98
N ASP A 763 27.90 26.20 12.77
CA ASP A 763 28.44 24.88 12.43
C ASP A 763 29.96 24.80 12.63
N ALA A 764 30.69 25.79 12.12
CA ALA A 764 32.14 25.86 12.30
C ALA A 764 32.50 25.98 13.78
N LEU A 765 31.79 26.81 14.55
CA LEU A 765 31.98 26.93 16.00
C LEU A 765 31.69 25.63 16.73
N GLN A 766 30.64 24.91 16.33
CA GLN A 766 30.27 23.63 16.92
C GLN A 766 31.42 22.62 16.78
N GLU A 767 31.97 22.48 15.58
CA GLU A 767 33.05 21.52 15.32
C GLU A 767 34.38 21.93 15.98
N LEU A 768 34.68 23.24 16.06
CA LEU A 768 35.83 23.75 16.82
C LEU A 768 35.73 23.40 18.32
N LEU A 769 34.52 23.42 18.89
CA LEU A 769 34.29 23.06 20.29
C LEU A 769 34.23 21.55 20.55
N LYS A 770 33.66 20.74 19.64
CA LYS A 770 33.58 19.27 19.79
C LYS A 770 34.95 18.60 19.82
N GLY A 771 35.82 18.89 18.84
CA GLY A 771 37.14 18.27 18.72
C GLY A 771 37.16 16.76 18.43
N SER A 772 38.26 16.08 18.77
CA SER A 772 38.42 14.63 18.64
C SER A 772 38.64 13.97 20.00
N GLY A 773 37.55 13.55 20.66
CA GLY A 773 37.61 13.00 22.01
C GLY A 773 37.98 14.08 23.03
N ASP A 774 39.00 13.83 23.85
CA ASP A 774 39.42 14.75 24.93
C ASP A 774 40.34 15.89 24.47
N GLN A 775 40.77 15.92 23.20
CA GLN A 775 41.63 16.98 22.67
C GLN A 775 40.83 18.05 21.92
N PRO A 776 40.76 19.30 22.42
CA PRO A 776 40.06 20.39 21.74
C PRO A 776 40.86 20.90 20.54
N VAL A 777 40.16 21.35 19.49
CA VAL A 777 40.78 21.93 18.27
C VAL A 777 41.42 23.28 18.57
N ILE A 778 40.84 24.00 19.53
CA ILE A 778 41.21 25.34 19.95
C ILE A 778 41.63 25.33 21.42
N ASP A 779 42.48 26.28 21.81
CA ASP A 779 42.66 26.61 23.23
C ASP A 779 41.44 27.42 23.70
N PHE A 780 40.51 26.74 24.39
CA PHE A 780 39.27 27.34 24.86
C PHE A 780 39.52 28.59 25.73
N SER A 781 40.58 28.60 26.55
CA SER A 781 40.84 29.69 27.49
C SER A 781 41.17 31.00 26.78
N SER A 782 41.94 30.94 25.68
CA SER A 782 42.32 32.13 24.91
C SER A 782 41.22 32.68 24.01
N CYS A 783 40.20 31.87 23.66
CA CYS A 783 39.09 32.28 22.80
C CYS A 783 37.74 32.41 23.52
N ARG A 784 37.65 32.11 24.82
CA ARG A 784 36.41 32.13 25.61
C ARG A 784 35.61 33.44 25.47
N SER A 785 36.28 34.59 25.54
CA SER A 785 35.64 35.91 25.43
C SER A 785 35.04 36.16 24.05
N ALA A 786 35.77 35.81 22.99
CA ALA A 786 35.30 35.92 21.62
C ALA A 786 34.11 34.98 21.36
N LEU A 787 34.19 33.73 21.83
CA LEU A 787 33.10 32.75 21.76
C LEU A 787 31.83 33.27 22.43
N LEU A 788 31.96 33.83 23.64
CA LEU A 788 30.84 34.40 24.38
C LEU A 788 30.22 35.58 23.62
N GLN A 789 31.05 36.49 23.07
CA GLN A 789 30.58 37.60 22.24
C GLN A 789 29.78 37.11 21.03
N ILE A 790 30.29 36.10 20.31
CA ILE A 790 29.63 35.57 19.12
C ILE A 790 28.31 34.87 19.48
N LEU A 791 28.31 34.01 20.51
CA LEU A 791 27.10 33.34 21.01
C LEU A 791 26.05 34.33 21.50
N SER A 792 26.46 35.41 22.15
CA SER A 792 25.55 36.45 22.65
C SER A 792 24.74 37.15 21.56
N TYR A 793 25.25 37.12 20.33
CA TYR A 793 24.58 37.62 19.13
C TYR A 793 23.77 36.50 18.45
N LEU A 794 24.36 35.33 18.20
CA LEU A 794 23.68 34.25 17.48
C LEU A 794 22.45 33.70 18.22
N LEU A 795 22.46 33.66 19.56
CA LEU A 795 21.34 33.15 20.37
C LEU A 795 20.10 34.07 20.38
N ILE A 796 20.24 35.32 19.94
CA ILE A 796 19.15 36.29 19.84
C ILE A 796 18.89 36.71 18.39
N TYR A 797 19.48 35.99 17.42
CA TYR A 797 19.29 36.26 16.02
C TYR A 797 17.82 36.03 15.59
N PRO A 798 17.25 36.77 14.63
CA PRO A 798 15.83 36.66 14.31
C PRO A 798 15.35 35.27 13.86
N ASP A 799 16.18 34.49 13.17
CA ASP A 799 15.83 33.14 12.66
C ASP A 799 15.92 32.04 13.74
N PRO A 800 14.85 31.24 13.99
CA PRO A 800 13.57 31.22 13.27
C PRO A 800 12.62 32.30 13.76
N GLU A 801 11.77 32.83 12.89
CA GLU A 801 10.75 33.82 13.27
C GLU A 801 9.42 33.14 13.68
N PRO A 802 8.73 33.62 14.75
CA PRO A 802 7.46 33.03 15.18
C PRO A 802 6.37 32.99 14.10
N GLU A 803 6.28 34.03 13.26
CA GLU A 803 5.30 34.07 12.17
C GLU A 803 5.53 32.99 11.12
N THR A 804 6.79 32.63 10.87
CA THR A 804 7.18 31.62 9.87
C THR A 804 6.85 30.21 10.36
N GLU A 805 6.93 29.97 11.67
CA GLU A 805 6.43 28.73 12.29
C GLU A 805 4.90 28.62 12.19
N LEU A 806 4.16 29.74 12.37
CA LEU A 806 2.70 29.77 12.34
C LEU A 806 2.10 29.68 10.92
N LYS A 807 2.77 30.21 9.89
CA LYS A 807 2.31 30.19 8.49
C LYS A 807 2.38 28.80 7.85
N LYS A 808 3.22 27.90 8.37
CA LYS A 808 3.27 26.49 7.99
C LYS A 808 2.28 25.67 8.83
N ILE A 809 1.00 26.04 8.81
CA ILE A 809 -0.05 25.18 9.36
C ILE A 809 0.09 23.84 8.66
N ASP A 810 0.26 22.79 9.45
CA ASP A 810 0.42 21.44 8.95
C ASP A 810 -0.86 21.01 8.24
N THR A 811 -0.89 21.12 6.91
CA THR A 811 -1.99 20.61 6.11
C THR A 811 -1.70 19.16 5.79
N ILE A 812 -2.64 18.29 6.16
CA ILE A 812 -2.61 16.90 5.73
C ILE A 812 -3.03 16.89 4.26
N GLU A 813 -2.05 16.80 3.37
CA GLU A 813 -2.29 16.51 1.96
C GLU A 813 -2.42 15.01 1.79
N ARG A 814 -3.55 14.55 1.25
CA ARG A 814 -3.74 13.14 0.95
C ARG A 814 -3.19 12.85 -0.43
N ASP A 815 -2.19 11.99 -0.50
CA ASP A 815 -1.69 11.45 -1.76
C ASP A 815 -2.87 10.78 -2.51
N PRO A 816 -3.24 11.27 -3.71
CA PRO A 816 -4.38 10.74 -4.46
C PRO A 816 -4.17 9.30 -4.95
N GLN A 817 -2.93 8.82 -5.07
CA GLN A 817 -2.57 7.50 -5.59
C GLN A 817 -2.44 6.46 -4.48
N THR A 818 -1.83 6.83 -3.35
CA THR A 818 -1.54 5.90 -2.25
C THR A 818 -2.50 6.03 -1.07
N GLY A 819 -3.26 7.13 -1.01
CA GLY A 819 -4.08 7.49 0.14
C GLY A 819 -3.26 7.92 1.36
N ALA A 820 -1.93 7.97 1.24
CA ALA A 820 -1.01 8.33 2.31
C ALA A 820 -1.14 9.81 2.68
N GLU A 821 -1.20 10.08 3.97
CA GLU A 821 -1.26 11.43 4.51
C GLU A 821 0.15 12.02 4.55
N ARG A 822 0.33 13.17 3.89
CA ARG A 822 1.59 13.92 3.84
C ARG A 822 1.41 15.23 4.58
N HIS A 823 2.20 15.40 5.63
CA HIS A 823 2.25 16.61 6.44
C HIS A 823 3.11 17.66 5.74
N THR A 824 2.60 18.89 5.58
CA THR A 824 3.34 20.01 4.98
C THR A 824 4.16 20.81 6.00
N GLY A 825 3.88 20.66 7.31
CA GLY A 825 4.61 21.30 8.41
C GLY A 825 5.85 20.53 8.88
N SER A 826 6.87 21.25 9.38
CA SER A 826 8.03 20.67 10.08
C SER A 826 7.78 20.62 11.59
N ASP A 827 8.27 19.58 12.27
CA ASP A 827 8.24 19.50 13.74
C ASP A 827 9.27 20.46 14.38
N PRO A 828 9.12 20.84 15.68
CA PRO A 828 10.00 21.82 16.32
C PRO A 828 11.48 21.45 16.31
N PHE A 829 11.85 20.17 16.44
CA PHE A 829 13.24 19.75 16.36
C PHE A 829 13.82 19.99 14.96
N THR A 830 13.10 19.56 13.92
CA THR A 830 13.49 19.80 12.53
C THR A 830 13.60 21.30 12.23
N ALA A 831 12.70 22.13 12.76
CA ALA A 831 12.79 23.58 12.63
C ALA A 831 14.03 24.14 13.36
N ALA A 832 14.33 23.66 14.57
CA ALA A 832 15.47 24.11 15.37
C ALA A 832 16.80 23.84 14.67
N ILE A 833 17.04 22.61 14.19
CA ILE A 833 18.30 22.24 13.53
C ILE A 833 18.51 22.94 12.17
N ASN A 834 17.46 23.54 11.59
CA ASN A 834 17.53 24.29 10.35
C ASN A 834 17.45 25.81 10.56
N SER A 835 17.67 26.28 11.79
CA SER A 835 17.63 27.70 12.14
C SER A 835 18.90 28.16 12.84
N VAL A 836 19.23 29.44 12.68
CA VAL A 836 20.43 30.07 13.28
C VAL A 836 20.41 29.94 14.79
N ARG A 837 19.32 30.36 15.46
CA ARG A 837 19.21 30.26 16.92
C ARG A 837 19.25 28.82 17.42
N GLY A 838 18.60 27.89 16.73
CA GLY A 838 18.62 26.49 17.13
C GLY A 838 20.01 25.87 17.06
N ARG A 839 20.78 26.13 15.99
CA ARG A 839 22.18 25.71 15.88
C ARG A 839 23.06 26.42 16.92
N ALA A 840 22.87 27.72 17.12
CA ALA A 840 23.60 28.48 18.15
C ALA A 840 23.36 27.95 19.56
N TYR A 841 22.14 27.49 19.87
CA TYR A 841 21.84 26.87 21.16
C TYR A 841 22.62 25.56 21.37
N GLN A 842 22.79 24.74 20.33
CA GLN A 842 23.65 23.56 20.42
C GLN A 842 25.14 23.93 20.61
N VAL A 843 25.63 24.98 19.94
CA VAL A 843 26.98 25.52 20.19
C VAL A 843 27.11 25.99 21.64
N PHE A 844 26.08 26.64 22.18
CA PHE A 844 26.05 27.10 23.57
C PHE A 844 26.12 25.95 24.59
N VAL A 845 25.49 24.81 24.30
CA VAL A 845 25.64 23.57 25.09
C VAL A 845 27.10 23.12 25.10
N HIS A 846 27.75 23.03 23.94
CA HIS A 846 29.17 22.66 23.85
C HIS A 846 30.11 23.68 24.51
N PHE A 847 29.81 24.97 24.39
CA PHE A 847 30.53 26.04 25.09
C PHE A 847 30.46 25.82 26.61
N THR A 848 29.25 25.56 27.12
CA THR A 848 29.02 25.32 28.56
C THR A 848 29.74 24.07 29.05
N GLU A 849 29.80 23.02 28.23
CA GLU A 849 30.58 21.83 28.53
C GLU A 849 32.08 22.13 28.70
N LYS A 850 32.68 22.87 27.75
CA LYS A 850 34.09 23.26 27.82
C LYS A 850 34.38 24.26 28.94
N ASP A 851 33.47 25.20 29.20
CA ASP A 851 33.58 26.15 30.31
C ASP A 851 33.64 25.41 31.65
N GLY A 852 32.78 24.40 31.84
CA GLY A 852 32.79 23.55 33.04
C GLY A 852 34.08 22.74 33.22
N LEU A 853 34.68 22.25 32.14
CA LEU A 853 35.96 21.52 32.19
C LEU A 853 37.17 22.41 32.54
N SER A 854 37.06 23.72 32.32
CA SER A 854 38.12 24.68 32.65
C SER A 854 38.20 25.00 34.15
N LEU A 855 37.20 24.59 34.94
CA LEU A 855 37.18 24.74 36.39
C LEU A 855 38.05 23.66 37.09
N PRO A 856 38.65 23.97 38.26
CA PRO A 856 39.41 22.97 39.01
C PRO A 856 38.56 21.74 39.34
N LYS A 857 39.11 20.53 39.17
CA LYS A 857 38.41 19.23 39.36
C LYS A 857 37.72 19.04 40.72
N ASN A 858 38.10 19.82 41.73
CA ASN A 858 37.55 19.74 43.09
C ASN A 858 36.40 20.75 43.35
N THR A 859 35.97 21.49 42.33
CA THR A 859 34.85 22.44 42.40
C THR A 859 33.62 21.77 41.81
N VAL A 860 32.49 21.76 42.52
CA VAL A 860 31.20 21.40 41.91
C VAL A 860 30.99 22.35 40.72
N PRO A 861 30.91 21.86 39.46
CA PRO A 861 30.95 22.73 38.30
C PRO A 861 29.66 23.53 38.18
N LYS A 862 29.64 24.75 38.72
CA LYS A 862 28.52 25.70 38.59
C LYS A 862 28.63 26.44 37.27
N LEU A 863 27.48 26.85 36.74
CA LEU A 863 27.44 27.73 35.57
C LEU A 863 28.03 29.10 35.97
N SER A 864 28.92 29.62 35.13
CA SER A 864 29.50 30.95 35.28
C SER A 864 28.42 32.04 35.17
N ALA A 865 28.65 33.21 35.78
CA ALA A 865 27.64 34.27 35.85
C ALA A 865 27.20 34.78 34.47
N ASP A 866 28.15 34.90 33.54
CA ASP A 866 27.92 35.30 32.16
C ASP A 866 27.16 34.23 31.34
N VAL A 867 27.41 32.94 31.59
CA VAL A 867 26.61 31.84 31.02
C VAL A 867 25.17 31.87 31.52
N LYS A 868 24.95 32.13 32.82
CA LYS A 868 23.61 32.28 33.40
C LYS A 868 22.86 33.47 32.80
N GLU A 869 23.55 34.60 32.66
CA GLU A 869 23.00 35.80 32.02
C GLU A 869 22.61 35.53 30.58
N LEU A 870 23.47 34.86 29.81
CA LEU A 870 23.22 34.55 28.40
C LEU A 870 22.05 33.58 28.22
N TYR A 871 21.99 32.50 29.01
CA TYR A 871 20.86 31.57 29.02
C TYR A 871 19.55 32.31 29.31
N LYS A 872 19.54 33.12 30.37
CA LYS A 872 18.35 33.89 30.76
C LYS A 872 17.93 34.87 29.67
N LYS A 873 18.87 35.59 29.07
CA LYS A 873 18.61 36.52 27.97
C LYS A 873 17.97 35.80 26.78
N CYS A 874 18.47 34.62 26.41
CA CYS A 874 17.91 33.81 25.34
C CYS A 874 16.47 33.37 25.68
N LEU A 875 16.23 32.88 26.90
CA LEU A 875 14.90 32.44 27.34
C LEU A 875 13.88 33.60 27.44
N ASP A 876 14.30 34.77 27.94
CA ASP A 876 13.44 35.95 28.15
C ASP A 876 12.88 36.49 26.82
N VAL A 877 13.63 36.39 25.73
CA VAL A 877 13.21 36.87 24.39
C VAL A 877 12.53 35.78 23.55
N GLU A 878 12.50 34.54 24.02
CA GLU A 878 12.05 33.41 23.21
C GLU A 878 10.54 33.40 22.99
N LYS A 879 10.15 33.19 21.72
CA LYS A 879 8.77 33.18 21.24
C LYS A 879 8.48 32.05 20.24
N THR A 880 9.46 31.18 19.98
CA THR A 880 9.38 30.10 18.98
C THR A 880 9.34 28.73 19.64
N GLN A 881 8.64 27.81 18.99
CA GLN A 881 8.52 26.43 19.44
C GLN A 881 9.84 25.68 19.23
N ALA A 882 10.56 25.95 18.14
CA ALA A 882 11.84 25.33 17.82
C ALA A 882 12.88 25.47 18.94
N VAL A 883 13.11 26.69 19.43
CA VAL A 883 14.13 26.92 20.47
C VAL A 883 13.61 26.48 21.85
N MET A 884 12.32 26.65 22.15
CA MET A 884 11.72 26.12 23.38
C MET A 884 11.85 24.60 23.49
N PHE A 885 11.74 23.88 22.38
CA PHE A 885 12.04 22.44 22.32
C PHE A 885 13.47 22.15 22.79
N LEU A 886 14.47 22.92 22.35
CA LEU A 886 15.86 22.72 22.78
C LEU A 886 16.10 23.03 24.26
N PHE A 887 15.38 24.01 24.83
CA PHE A 887 15.39 24.26 26.29
C PHE A 887 14.96 23.02 27.06
N GLY A 888 13.89 22.34 26.62
CA GLY A 888 13.44 21.08 27.19
C GLY A 888 14.41 19.92 26.97
N ASN A 889 14.90 19.75 25.74
CA ASN A 889 15.75 18.63 25.36
C ASN A 889 17.10 18.64 26.09
N TYR A 890 17.69 19.83 26.30
CA TYR A 890 18.93 19.99 27.05
C TYR A 890 18.73 20.29 28.54
N LEU A 891 17.50 20.25 29.07
CA LEU A 891 17.22 20.59 30.48
C LEU A 891 18.06 19.77 31.46
N ALA A 892 18.15 18.45 31.25
CA ALA A 892 18.94 17.56 32.08
C ALA A 892 20.43 17.97 32.09
N PHE A 893 20.99 18.29 30.93
CA PHE A 893 22.38 18.72 30.81
C PHE A 893 22.68 19.94 31.69
N PHE A 894 21.80 20.94 31.71
CA PHE A 894 22.00 22.14 32.53
C PHE A 894 21.68 21.90 34.00
N TYR A 895 20.60 21.15 34.30
CA TYR A 895 20.18 20.83 35.66
C TYR A 895 21.31 20.16 36.46
N TYR A 896 21.98 19.17 35.86
CA TYR A 896 23.06 18.44 36.51
C TYR A 896 24.34 19.25 36.72
N ARG A 897 24.48 20.42 36.07
CA ARG A 897 25.59 21.36 36.30
C ARG A 897 25.28 22.33 37.43
N ASP A 898 24.12 22.97 37.42
CA ASP A 898 23.74 23.96 38.44
C ASP A 898 22.28 23.79 38.87
N ARG A 899 22.06 22.80 39.75
CA ARG A 899 20.73 22.35 40.19
C ARG A 899 19.91 23.50 40.77
N ASP A 900 20.46 24.23 41.75
CA ASP A 900 19.75 25.30 42.46
C ASP A 900 19.31 26.40 41.49
N TRP A 901 20.20 26.79 40.57
CA TRP A 901 19.89 27.84 39.62
C TRP A 901 18.89 27.38 38.56
N ILE A 902 19.05 26.19 37.98
CA ILE A 902 18.10 25.67 36.99
C ILE A 902 16.71 25.50 37.60
N SER A 903 16.63 24.92 38.81
CA SER A 903 15.34 24.77 39.53
C SER A 903 14.63 26.12 39.71
N SER A 904 15.39 27.20 39.95
CA SER A 904 14.82 28.56 40.07
C SER A 904 14.25 29.13 38.76
N ILE A 905 14.64 28.62 37.59
CA ILE A 905 14.18 29.08 36.27
C ILE A 905 13.28 28.08 35.54
N VAL A 906 13.09 26.86 36.06
CA VAL A 906 12.13 25.87 35.52
C VAL A 906 10.73 26.49 35.27
N PRO A 907 10.17 27.35 36.14
CA PRO A 907 8.89 28.01 35.88
C PRO A 907 8.87 28.92 34.63
N GLN A 908 10.02 29.39 34.16
CA GLN A 908 10.15 30.17 32.93
C GLN A 908 10.26 29.27 31.70
N ILE A 909 10.94 28.11 31.82
CA ILE A 909 11.05 27.09 30.76
C ILE A 909 9.69 26.44 30.49
N PHE A 910 8.93 26.16 31.55
CA PHE A 910 7.59 25.59 31.48
C PHE A 910 6.54 26.62 31.96
N PRO A 911 6.23 27.64 31.15
CA PRO A 911 5.37 28.74 31.57
C PRO A 911 3.97 28.26 31.96
N ALA A 912 3.45 28.79 33.07
CA ALA A 912 2.09 28.52 33.55
C ALA A 912 1.01 29.36 32.83
N ASP A 913 1.42 30.41 32.12
CA ASP A 913 0.54 31.30 31.35
C ASP A 913 -0.17 30.53 30.22
N PRO A 914 -1.52 30.46 30.20
CA PRO A 914 -2.27 29.79 29.15
C PRO A 914 -2.01 30.35 27.74
N THR A 915 -1.63 31.63 27.62
CA THR A 915 -1.31 32.24 26.32
C THR A 915 0.02 31.74 25.74
N LYS A 916 0.86 31.10 26.56
CA LYS A 916 2.14 30.50 26.19
C LYS A 916 2.10 28.97 26.15
N ASN A 917 0.91 28.38 26.03
CA ASN A 917 0.74 26.93 26.09
C ASN A 917 1.56 26.21 25.00
N ASP A 918 1.65 26.76 23.80
CA ASP A 918 2.42 26.17 22.68
C ASP A 918 3.92 26.09 22.99
N LEU A 919 4.45 27.13 23.64
CA LEU A 919 5.86 27.18 24.08
C LEU A 919 6.12 26.19 25.23
N TYR A 920 5.19 26.09 26.18
CA TYR A 920 5.23 25.06 27.21
C TYR A 920 5.24 23.65 26.61
N LEU A 921 4.35 23.37 25.66
CA LEU A 921 4.25 22.05 25.03
C LEU A 921 5.46 21.71 24.17
N ALA A 922 6.06 22.70 23.48
CA ALA A 922 7.30 22.49 22.76
C ALA A 922 8.48 22.15 23.70
N ALA A 923 8.64 22.88 24.80
CA ALA A 923 9.65 22.54 25.80
C ALA A 923 9.37 21.19 26.47
N TRP A 924 8.11 20.88 26.76
CA TRP A 924 7.72 19.60 27.35
C TRP A 924 8.01 18.43 26.41
N GLU A 925 7.71 18.59 25.12
CA GLU A 925 8.07 17.63 24.08
C GLU A 925 9.59 17.40 24.03
N GLY A 926 10.37 18.48 24.04
CA GLY A 926 11.83 18.41 24.11
C GLY A 926 12.33 17.60 25.30
N TYR A 927 11.74 17.81 26.48
CA TYR A 927 12.06 17.03 27.67
C TYR A 927 11.68 15.55 27.54
N LEU A 928 10.48 15.24 27.01
CA LEU A 928 9.97 13.87 26.82
C LEU A 928 10.71 13.06 25.74
N THR A 929 11.48 13.73 24.88
CA THR A 929 12.36 13.08 23.89
C THR A 929 13.75 12.78 24.46
N GLY A 930 14.11 13.37 25.59
CA GLY A 930 15.41 13.18 26.25
C GLY A 930 15.51 11.91 27.10
N THR A 931 16.68 11.70 27.70
CA THR A 931 16.89 10.61 28.67
C THR A 931 16.22 10.93 30.01
N LEU A 932 15.54 9.94 30.59
CA LEU A 932 14.92 10.06 31.90
C LEU A 932 15.97 9.93 33.02
N TYR A 933 16.01 10.93 33.91
CA TYR A 933 16.85 10.93 35.11
C TYR A 933 15.98 11.04 36.37
N GLN A 934 16.29 10.26 37.40
CA GLN A 934 15.43 10.13 38.59
C GLN A 934 15.25 11.44 39.35
N GLU A 935 16.34 12.15 39.68
CA GLU A 935 16.25 13.39 40.46
C GLU A 935 15.48 14.49 39.72
N LEU A 936 15.69 14.63 38.40
CA LEU A 936 14.96 15.60 37.59
C LEU A 936 13.48 15.20 37.40
N PHE A 937 13.18 13.91 37.32
CA PHE A 937 11.80 13.41 37.30
C PHE A 937 11.04 13.79 38.59
N GLU A 938 11.70 13.65 39.74
CA GLU A 938 11.15 14.04 41.04
C GLU A 938 10.94 15.56 41.13
N GLU A 939 11.92 16.35 40.71
CA GLU A 939 11.82 17.83 40.66
C GLU A 939 10.66 18.30 39.77
N LEU A 940 10.45 17.63 38.63
CA LEU A 940 9.39 17.99 37.66
C LEU A 940 8.03 17.34 37.97
N SER A 941 7.82 16.77 39.16
CA SER A 941 6.60 16.04 39.51
C SER A 941 5.32 16.87 39.26
N ASP A 942 5.33 18.18 39.55
CA ASP A 942 4.14 19.02 39.33
C ASP A 942 3.86 19.29 37.84
N TYR A 943 4.89 19.31 37.00
CA TYR A 943 4.76 19.42 35.54
C TYR A 943 4.25 18.12 34.92
N TYR A 944 4.67 16.96 35.45
CA TYR A 944 4.04 15.69 35.13
C TYR A 944 2.56 15.68 35.51
N ARG A 945 2.18 16.16 36.71
CA ARG A 945 0.77 16.28 37.11
C ARG A 945 0.00 17.14 36.12
N ARG A 946 0.54 18.30 35.72
CA ARG A 946 -0.05 19.20 34.72
C ARG A 946 -0.24 18.50 33.37
N ALA A 947 0.78 17.81 32.87
CA ALA A 947 0.72 17.09 31.58
C ALA A 947 -0.30 15.94 31.61
N ILE A 948 -0.41 15.21 32.72
CA ILE A 948 -1.39 14.14 32.89
C ILE A 948 -2.82 14.67 32.81
N ILE A 949 -3.12 15.81 33.43
CA ILE A 949 -4.49 16.36 33.45
C ILE A 949 -4.84 17.18 32.21
N LEU A 950 -3.86 17.51 31.36
CA LEU A 950 -4.08 18.27 30.14
C LEU A 950 -4.85 17.43 29.12
N ASP A 951 -5.93 18.01 28.60
CA ASP A 951 -6.77 17.40 27.57
C ASP A 951 -6.03 17.41 26.22
N PRO A 952 -5.83 16.26 25.55
CA PRO A 952 -5.23 16.20 24.22
C PRO A 952 -5.90 17.09 23.17
N ALA A 953 -7.19 17.43 23.34
CA ALA A 953 -7.88 18.39 22.46
C ALA A 953 -7.31 19.82 22.54
N GLN A 954 -6.51 20.14 23.57
CA GLN A 954 -5.82 21.41 23.74
C GLN A 954 -4.40 21.41 23.14
N TYR A 955 -3.98 20.29 22.53
CA TYR A 955 -2.70 20.22 21.84
C TYR A 955 -2.74 21.02 20.53
N PRO A 956 -1.72 21.83 20.25
CA PRO A 956 -1.62 22.56 18.98
C PRO A 956 -1.65 21.60 17.79
N PRO A 957 -2.41 21.91 16.73
CA PRO A 957 -2.46 21.10 15.52
C PRO A 957 -1.17 21.31 14.71
N ARG A 958 -0.12 20.58 15.09
CA ARG A 958 1.19 20.59 14.44
C ARG A 958 1.79 19.21 14.39
N ARG A 959 2.85 19.06 13.60
CA ARG A 959 3.71 17.89 13.66
C ARG A 959 4.48 17.87 14.98
N TYR A 960 4.52 16.71 15.61
CA TYR A 960 5.32 16.43 16.80
C TYR A 960 6.51 15.55 16.40
N SER A 961 7.70 15.86 16.92
CA SER A 961 8.89 14.99 16.86
C SER A 961 8.62 13.70 17.62
N LYS A 962 7.88 13.77 18.74
CA LYS A 962 7.31 12.63 19.45
C LYS A 962 5.94 13.01 19.99
N ASP A 963 4.93 12.16 19.77
CA ASP A 963 3.60 12.38 20.31
C ASP A 963 3.65 12.57 21.85
N LEU A 964 2.98 13.60 22.35
CA LEU A 964 3.07 14.01 23.75
C LEU A 964 2.50 12.96 24.71
N ASP A 965 1.41 12.31 24.33
CA ASP A 965 0.77 11.27 25.14
C ASP A 965 1.66 10.02 25.19
N GLU A 966 2.26 9.66 24.06
CA GLU A 966 3.22 8.55 23.99
C GLU A 966 4.51 8.85 24.75
N GLY A 967 5.06 10.06 24.62
CA GLY A 967 6.23 10.51 25.35
C GLY A 967 6.02 10.51 26.86
N LEU A 968 4.88 11.03 27.32
CA LEU A 968 4.49 11.02 28.73
C LEU A 968 4.37 9.59 29.27
N ALA A 969 3.66 8.71 28.54
CA ALA A 969 3.50 7.31 28.90
C ALA A 969 4.86 6.58 28.95
N THR A 970 5.75 6.86 27.99
CA THR A 970 7.12 6.32 27.94
C THR A 970 7.92 6.69 29.19
N HIS A 971 7.94 7.98 29.58
CA HIS A 971 8.68 8.41 30.77
C HIS A 971 8.14 7.78 32.04
N LEU A 972 6.82 7.71 32.21
CA LEU A 972 6.22 7.07 33.38
C LEU A 972 6.47 5.55 33.40
N ALA A 973 6.49 4.90 32.24
CA ALA A 973 6.84 3.48 32.11
C ALA A 973 8.30 3.22 32.47
N LEU A 974 9.23 4.06 32.00
CA LEU A 974 10.64 4.01 32.38
C LEU A 974 10.83 4.22 33.89
N ALA A 975 10.16 5.23 34.47
CA ALA A 975 10.17 5.46 35.91
C ALA A 975 9.64 4.23 36.67
N PHE A 976 8.54 3.63 36.22
CA PHE A 976 7.98 2.43 36.84
C PHE A 976 8.91 1.21 36.75
N SER A 977 9.59 1.01 35.64
CA SER A 977 10.51 -0.12 35.48
C SER A 977 11.83 0.07 36.24
N HIS A 978 12.36 1.29 36.32
CA HIS A 978 13.73 1.54 36.80
C HIS A 978 13.82 2.21 38.18
N PHE A 979 12.83 2.99 38.61
CA PHE A 979 12.91 3.73 39.88
C PHE A 979 12.20 2.98 41.00
N SER A 980 12.93 2.67 42.06
CA SER A 980 12.43 1.91 43.20
C SER A 980 11.36 2.66 44.00
N ASN A 981 11.36 3.99 43.96
CA ASN A 981 10.39 4.86 44.62
C ASN A 981 9.15 5.20 43.78
N PHE A 982 9.08 4.75 42.52
CA PHE A 982 7.91 4.94 41.67
C PHE A 982 7.13 3.63 41.51
N ASP A 983 6.04 3.46 42.24
CA ASP A 983 5.23 2.24 42.33
C ASP A 983 3.71 2.52 42.28
N PHE A 984 2.88 1.52 42.60
CA PHE A 984 1.42 1.64 42.63
C PHE A 984 0.91 2.68 43.64
N ASN A 985 1.71 3.01 44.66
CA ASN A 985 1.35 3.95 45.70
C ASN A 985 1.72 5.38 45.36
N SER A 986 2.60 5.60 44.39
CA SER A 986 2.99 6.92 43.93
C SER A 986 1.79 7.72 43.41
N ASP A 987 1.68 8.97 43.85
CA ASP A 987 0.55 9.84 43.48
C ASP A 987 0.45 10.07 41.97
N LEU A 988 1.58 10.21 41.30
CA LEU A 988 1.64 10.37 39.84
C LEU A 988 1.12 9.13 39.11
N PHE A 989 1.47 7.92 39.58
CA PHE A 989 0.93 6.67 39.04
C PHE A 989 -0.59 6.62 39.23
N LYS A 990 -1.08 6.89 40.44
CA LYS A 990 -2.52 6.93 40.73
C LYS A 990 -3.25 7.97 39.87
N LEU A 991 -2.66 9.16 39.69
CA LEU A 991 -3.23 10.22 38.87
C LEU A 991 -3.28 9.81 37.40
N PHE A 992 -2.19 9.27 36.85
CA PHE A 992 -2.12 8.78 35.48
C PHE A 992 -3.24 7.80 35.17
N TRP A 993 -3.40 6.76 36.00
CA TRP A 993 -4.43 5.72 35.79
C TRP A 993 -5.86 6.14 36.16
N LYS A 994 -6.03 7.22 36.94
CA LYS A 994 -7.35 7.83 37.18
C LYS A 994 -7.81 8.69 35.99
N THR A 995 -6.87 9.30 35.27
CA THR A 995 -7.16 10.17 34.12
C THR A 995 -7.31 9.33 32.85
N LYS A 996 -8.55 8.94 32.55
CA LYS A 996 -8.90 8.07 31.43
C LYS A 996 -8.28 8.53 30.11
N ASN A 997 -7.30 7.78 29.60
CA ASN A 997 -6.74 7.94 28.26
C ASN A 997 -6.20 6.58 27.76
N ALA A 998 -6.95 5.96 26.84
CA ALA A 998 -6.64 4.63 26.30
C ALA A 998 -5.26 4.58 25.63
N LYS A 999 -4.93 5.62 24.85
CA LYS A 999 -3.66 5.74 24.11
C LYS A 999 -2.47 5.73 25.07
N ARG A 1000 -2.52 6.56 26.12
CA ARG A 1000 -1.47 6.62 27.16
C ARG A 1000 -1.32 5.28 27.89
N TYR A 1001 -2.43 4.65 28.28
CA TYR A 1001 -2.39 3.37 29.00
C TYR A 1001 -1.81 2.26 28.15
N LYS A 1002 -2.22 2.20 26.88
CA LYS A 1002 -1.70 1.26 25.91
C LYS A 1002 -0.19 1.44 25.70
N GLU A 1003 0.26 2.67 25.49
CA GLU A 1003 1.69 2.95 25.29
C GLU A 1003 2.51 2.64 26.55
N PHE A 1004 2.00 2.94 27.74
CA PHE A 1004 2.67 2.56 28.99
C PHE A 1004 2.90 1.06 29.07
N ILE A 1005 1.87 0.25 28.81
CA ILE A 1005 1.95 -1.22 28.85
C ILE A 1005 2.88 -1.74 27.74
N SER A 1006 2.68 -1.29 26.50
CA SER A 1006 3.42 -1.76 25.33
C SER A 1006 4.90 -1.40 25.41
N PHE A 1007 5.23 -0.21 25.93
CA PHE A 1007 6.59 0.26 26.05
C PHE A 1007 7.39 -0.57 27.06
N ILE A 1008 6.81 -0.96 28.19
CA ILE A 1008 7.46 -1.88 29.12
C ILE A 1008 7.77 -3.22 28.43
N GLY A 1009 6.80 -3.76 27.69
CA GLY A 1009 6.99 -5.00 26.92
C GLY A 1009 8.16 -4.90 25.94
N ARG A 1010 8.17 -3.86 25.10
CA ARG A 1010 9.24 -3.61 24.12
C ARG A 1010 10.61 -3.34 24.77
N SER A 1011 10.65 -2.56 25.85
CA SER A 1011 11.90 -2.12 26.49
C SER A 1011 12.52 -3.16 27.41
N CYS A 1012 11.71 -4.04 28.02
CA CYS A 1012 12.17 -5.00 29.02
C CYS A 1012 12.06 -6.46 28.55
N ILE A 1013 11.00 -6.84 27.83
CA ILE A 1013 10.62 -8.24 27.59
C ILE A 1013 10.98 -8.73 26.18
N SER A 1014 10.48 -8.10 25.12
CA SER A 1014 10.70 -8.52 23.72
C SER A 1014 12.11 -8.24 23.18
N ARG A 1015 12.98 -7.63 23.98
CA ARG A 1015 14.35 -7.33 23.57
C ARG A 1015 15.23 -8.59 23.49
N ASP A 1016 16.30 -8.51 22.72
CA ASP A 1016 17.31 -9.58 22.72
C ASP A 1016 18.01 -9.72 24.07
N ASN A 1017 18.24 -10.97 24.50
CA ASN A 1017 18.81 -11.32 25.80
C ASN A 1017 18.09 -10.68 27.00
N ALA A 1018 16.76 -10.51 26.91
CA ALA A 1018 15.93 -9.85 27.92
C ALA A 1018 16.25 -10.26 29.36
N ARG A 1019 16.35 -11.57 29.64
CA ARG A 1019 16.66 -12.09 30.98
C ARG A 1019 17.95 -11.50 31.55
N LYS A 1020 19.05 -11.57 30.80
CA LYS A 1020 20.35 -11.02 31.20
C LYS A 1020 20.30 -9.50 31.32
N TRP A 1021 19.57 -8.84 30.44
CA TRP A 1021 19.43 -7.38 30.48
C TRP A 1021 18.68 -6.91 31.73
N ILE A 1022 17.56 -7.56 32.07
CA ILE A 1022 16.78 -7.33 33.30
C ILE A 1022 17.65 -7.48 34.55
N GLU A 1023 18.44 -8.56 34.62
CA GLU A 1023 19.36 -8.81 35.73
C GLU A 1023 20.44 -7.72 35.84
N THR A 1024 20.98 -7.25 34.71
CA THR A 1024 22.02 -6.21 34.68
C THR A 1024 21.48 -4.83 35.11
N HIS A 1025 20.19 -4.55 34.87
CA HIS A 1025 19.55 -3.26 35.15
C HIS A 1025 18.69 -3.28 36.43
N ASN A 1026 18.75 -4.36 37.23
CA ASN A 1026 18.03 -4.54 38.48
C ASN A 1026 16.51 -4.33 38.38
N ILE A 1027 15.90 -4.77 37.28
CA ILE A 1027 14.45 -4.66 37.10
C ILE A 1027 13.74 -5.78 37.87
N ASP A 1028 12.74 -5.41 38.68
CA ASP A 1028 11.96 -6.34 39.49
C ASP A 1028 10.88 -7.05 38.65
N ILE A 1029 11.13 -8.31 38.28
CA ILE A 1029 10.19 -9.15 37.53
C ILE A 1029 8.87 -9.35 38.29
N GLU A 1030 8.90 -9.46 39.62
CA GLU A 1030 7.69 -9.64 40.43
C GLU A 1030 6.84 -8.36 40.45
N LYS A 1031 7.46 -7.18 40.39
CA LYS A 1031 6.74 -5.91 40.17
C LYS A 1031 6.03 -5.90 38.82
N LEU A 1032 6.68 -6.38 37.75
CA LEU A 1032 6.08 -6.48 36.41
C LEU A 1032 4.92 -7.47 36.36
N LYS A 1033 5.05 -8.64 37.00
CA LYS A 1033 3.96 -9.63 37.13
C LYS A 1033 2.75 -9.04 37.86
N LYS A 1034 2.98 -8.41 39.02
CA LYS A 1034 1.94 -7.70 39.78
C LYS A 1034 1.30 -6.57 38.98
N PHE A 1035 2.05 -5.92 38.09
CA PHE A 1035 1.50 -4.89 37.22
C PHE A 1035 0.53 -5.48 36.18
N TRP A 1036 0.86 -6.63 35.59
CA TRP A 1036 -0.04 -7.32 34.67
C TRP A 1036 -1.35 -7.73 35.39
N ASP A 1037 -1.26 -8.35 36.56
CA ASP A 1037 -2.41 -8.67 37.42
C ASP A 1037 -3.27 -7.43 37.72
N TRP A 1038 -2.60 -6.35 38.15
CA TRP A 1038 -3.25 -5.11 38.50
C TRP A 1038 -3.95 -4.49 37.29
N ALA A 1039 -3.34 -4.47 36.11
CA ALA A 1039 -3.92 -3.92 34.90
C ALA A 1039 -5.14 -4.75 34.44
N LEU A 1040 -5.04 -6.09 34.47
CA LEU A 1040 -6.16 -7.00 34.17
C LEU A 1040 -7.35 -6.80 35.13
N LYS A 1041 -7.13 -6.33 36.35
CA LYS A 1041 -8.21 -5.99 37.29
C LYS A 1041 -8.73 -4.56 37.16
N ASN A 1042 -7.85 -3.58 36.96
CA ASN A 1042 -8.17 -2.17 37.17
C ASN A 1042 -8.26 -1.33 35.88
N CYS A 1043 -7.64 -1.75 34.78
CA CYS A 1043 -7.74 -1.02 33.51
C CYS A 1043 -9.01 -1.45 32.77
N PRO A 1044 -10.05 -0.60 32.65
CA PRO A 1044 -11.32 -1.00 32.05
C PRO A 1044 -11.24 -1.13 30.52
N ASP A 1045 -10.24 -0.50 29.90
CA ASP A 1045 -10.12 -0.39 28.45
C ASP A 1045 -9.47 -1.65 27.83
N PRO A 1046 -10.20 -2.42 27.00
CA PRO A 1046 -9.65 -3.61 26.34
C PRO A 1046 -8.54 -3.30 25.32
N GLU A 1047 -8.50 -2.12 24.72
CA GLU A 1047 -7.47 -1.72 23.76
C GLU A 1047 -6.15 -1.41 24.46
N ALA A 1048 -6.20 -0.83 25.66
CA ALA A 1048 -5.00 -0.64 26.48
C ALA A 1048 -4.39 -1.98 26.94
N ILE A 1049 -5.24 -2.93 27.34
CA ILE A 1049 -4.81 -4.28 27.73
C ILE A 1049 -4.12 -5.03 26.59
N ALA A 1050 -4.46 -4.73 25.32
CA ALA A 1050 -3.75 -5.30 24.18
C ALA A 1050 -2.24 -4.94 24.15
N GLY A 1051 -1.79 -3.90 24.85
CA GLY A 1051 -0.36 -3.61 24.98
C GLY A 1051 0.47 -4.79 25.54
N PHE A 1052 -0.15 -5.73 26.27
CA PHE A 1052 0.52 -6.92 26.78
C PHE A 1052 0.93 -7.93 25.69
N PHE A 1053 0.53 -7.78 24.43
CA PHE A 1053 1.06 -8.63 23.35
C PHE A 1053 2.59 -8.48 23.18
N PHE A 1054 3.17 -7.33 23.54
CA PHE A 1054 4.62 -7.14 23.59
C PHE A 1054 5.31 -7.80 24.81
N TRP A 1055 4.57 -8.57 25.61
CA TRP A 1055 5.10 -9.32 26.76
C TRP A 1055 5.11 -10.84 26.50
N ILE A 1056 4.57 -11.29 25.36
CA ILE A 1056 4.40 -12.70 25.00
C ILE A 1056 5.66 -13.22 24.31
N GLU A 1057 6.61 -13.67 25.11
CA GLU A 1057 7.95 -14.06 24.65
C GLU A 1057 8.50 -15.21 25.51
N ALA A 1058 7.90 -16.40 25.38
CA ALA A 1058 8.29 -17.59 26.16
C ALA A 1058 9.75 -17.99 25.89
N GLU A 1059 10.24 -17.75 24.68
CA GLU A 1059 11.61 -18.04 24.22
C GLU A 1059 12.66 -17.28 25.03
N ARG A 1060 12.28 -16.13 25.60
CA ARG A 1060 13.19 -15.25 26.34
C ARG A 1060 13.38 -15.71 27.78
N ASN A 1061 12.62 -16.70 28.26
CA ASN A 1061 12.68 -17.25 29.62
C ASN A 1061 12.58 -16.17 30.73
N VAL A 1062 11.83 -15.10 30.48
CA VAL A 1062 11.59 -14.04 31.49
C VAL A 1062 10.51 -14.49 32.47
N PHE A 1063 9.42 -15.05 31.94
CA PHE A 1063 8.30 -15.58 32.70
C PHE A 1063 8.24 -17.10 32.60
N ASP A 1064 7.70 -17.74 33.64
CA ASP A 1064 7.40 -19.17 33.62
C ASP A 1064 6.30 -19.46 32.55
N PRO A 1065 6.45 -20.50 31.71
CA PRO A 1065 5.49 -20.79 30.63
C PRO A 1065 4.06 -21.05 31.10
N VAL A 1066 3.84 -21.65 32.27
CA VAL A 1066 2.49 -21.90 32.80
C VAL A 1066 1.85 -20.59 33.24
N TRP A 1067 2.60 -19.77 33.99
CA TRP A 1067 2.16 -18.43 34.38
C TRP A 1067 1.86 -17.55 33.16
N LEU A 1068 2.72 -17.58 32.15
CA LEU A 1068 2.57 -16.81 30.92
C LEU A 1068 1.33 -17.27 30.14
N GLY A 1069 1.09 -18.58 30.02
CA GLY A 1069 -0.12 -19.13 29.38
C GLY A 1069 -1.40 -18.62 30.04
N GLU A 1070 -1.48 -18.63 31.37
CA GLU A 1070 -2.62 -18.11 32.11
C GLU A 1070 -2.87 -16.61 31.82
N HIS A 1071 -1.81 -15.80 31.80
CA HIS A 1071 -1.91 -14.35 31.59
C HIS A 1071 -2.26 -13.97 30.16
N ILE A 1072 -1.78 -14.73 29.17
CA ILE A 1072 -2.19 -14.58 27.77
C ILE A 1072 -3.69 -14.87 27.64
N ARG A 1073 -4.16 -15.98 28.24
CA ARG A 1073 -5.59 -16.33 28.23
C ARG A 1073 -6.43 -15.20 28.84
N MET A 1074 -6.10 -14.74 30.04
CA MET A 1074 -6.85 -13.67 30.71
C MET A 1074 -6.83 -12.35 29.93
N THR A 1075 -5.70 -12.03 29.30
CA THR A 1075 -5.57 -10.86 28.40
C THR A 1075 -6.55 -11.00 27.23
N LEU A 1076 -6.54 -12.13 26.52
CA LEU A 1076 -7.43 -12.38 25.39
C LEU A 1076 -8.91 -12.44 25.79
N GLU A 1077 -9.25 -12.98 26.95
CA GLU A 1077 -10.62 -12.96 27.50
C GLU A 1077 -11.11 -11.52 27.65
N LYS A 1078 -10.26 -10.65 28.22
CA LYS A 1078 -10.59 -9.25 28.44
C LYS A 1078 -10.61 -8.42 27.15
N THR A 1079 -9.75 -8.74 26.18
CA THR A 1079 -9.73 -8.08 24.88
C THR A 1079 -10.75 -8.63 23.88
N GLY A 1080 -11.43 -9.73 24.23
CA GLY A 1080 -12.33 -10.46 23.34
C GLY A 1080 -11.62 -11.12 22.15
N GLY A 1081 -10.33 -11.44 22.27
CA GLY A 1081 -9.50 -11.98 21.19
C GLY A 1081 -8.80 -10.93 20.32
N ASN A 1082 -8.91 -9.63 20.66
CA ASN A 1082 -8.20 -8.57 19.95
C ASN A 1082 -6.69 -8.70 20.19
N VAL A 1083 -5.93 -8.93 19.11
CA VAL A 1083 -4.47 -8.95 19.10
C VAL A 1083 -3.93 -7.73 18.36
N GLU A 1084 -3.05 -6.99 19.03
CA GLU A 1084 -2.39 -5.82 18.43
C GLU A 1084 -1.30 -6.23 17.43
N ARG A 1085 -0.49 -7.22 17.81
CA ARG A 1085 0.56 -7.80 16.98
C ARG A 1085 0.73 -9.27 17.36
N ASP A 1086 0.80 -10.14 16.37
CA ASP A 1086 0.89 -11.60 16.51
C ASP A 1086 2.33 -12.14 16.38
N SER A 1087 3.29 -11.30 15.98
CA SER A 1087 4.70 -11.69 15.85
C SER A 1087 5.27 -12.15 17.18
N GLY A 1088 5.68 -13.43 17.27
CA GLY A 1088 6.21 -14.06 18.48
C GLY A 1088 5.16 -14.86 19.28
N MET A 1089 3.86 -14.58 19.11
CA MET A 1089 2.81 -15.28 19.84
C MET A 1089 2.74 -16.78 19.47
N MET A 1090 2.84 -17.12 18.18
CA MET A 1090 2.79 -18.53 17.75
C MET A 1090 3.99 -19.34 18.26
N GLN A 1091 5.19 -18.76 18.20
CA GLN A 1091 6.41 -19.34 18.78
C GLN A 1091 6.21 -19.62 20.27
N SER A 1092 5.72 -18.62 21.00
CA SER A 1092 5.49 -18.76 22.44
C SER A 1092 4.45 -19.83 22.74
N LEU A 1093 3.38 -19.90 21.94
CA LEU A 1093 2.35 -20.93 22.10
C LEU A 1093 2.86 -22.34 21.77
N ALA A 1094 3.85 -22.51 20.89
CA ALA A 1094 4.47 -23.80 20.65
C ALA A 1094 5.18 -24.33 21.91
N ILE A 1095 5.83 -23.44 22.68
CA ILE A 1095 6.44 -23.78 23.97
C ILE A 1095 5.37 -24.03 25.05
N ILE A 1096 4.37 -23.14 25.13
CA ILE A 1096 3.32 -23.20 26.16
C ILE A 1096 2.39 -24.41 25.94
N ALA A 1097 2.16 -24.84 24.69
CA ALA A 1097 1.40 -26.06 24.38
C ALA A 1097 1.93 -27.31 25.09
N GLU A 1098 3.24 -27.36 25.35
CA GLU A 1098 3.81 -28.47 26.09
C GLU A 1098 3.53 -28.39 27.60
N SER A 1099 3.62 -27.20 28.17
CA SER A 1099 3.58 -26.98 29.62
C SER A 1099 2.17 -26.70 30.17
N ALA A 1100 1.31 -26.02 29.39
CA ALA A 1100 -0.05 -25.61 29.77
C ALA A 1100 -1.06 -25.83 28.61
N PRO A 1101 -1.28 -27.08 28.18
CA PRO A 1101 -2.06 -27.39 26.97
C PRO A 1101 -3.52 -26.89 27.00
N GLU A 1102 -4.17 -26.91 28.17
CA GLU A 1102 -5.55 -26.43 28.30
C GLU A 1102 -5.68 -24.91 28.12
N ASP A 1103 -4.72 -24.14 28.64
CA ASP A 1103 -4.68 -22.69 28.43
C ASP A 1103 -4.35 -22.38 26.97
N THR A 1104 -3.39 -23.08 26.35
CA THR A 1104 -3.11 -22.92 24.91
C THR A 1104 -4.34 -23.18 24.05
N LEU A 1105 -5.13 -24.23 24.34
CA LEU A 1105 -6.38 -24.49 23.63
C LEU A 1105 -7.37 -23.33 23.78
N LYS A 1106 -7.53 -22.78 25.00
CA LYS A 1106 -8.43 -21.63 25.23
C LYS A 1106 -7.92 -20.37 24.53
N ILE A 1107 -6.60 -20.15 24.51
CA ILE A 1107 -5.96 -19.05 23.79
C ILE A 1107 -6.26 -19.15 22.29
N LEU A 1108 -6.05 -20.32 21.67
CA LEU A 1108 -6.34 -20.51 20.25
C LEU A 1108 -7.83 -20.29 19.94
N LYS A 1109 -8.72 -20.75 20.82
CA LYS A 1109 -10.17 -20.47 20.70
C LYS A 1109 -10.48 -18.98 20.73
N LEU A 1110 -9.94 -18.23 21.70
CA LEU A 1110 -10.16 -16.78 21.78
C LEU A 1110 -9.51 -16.04 20.60
N TYR A 1111 -8.32 -16.47 20.21
CA TYR A 1111 -7.56 -15.90 19.11
C TYR A 1111 -8.30 -16.05 17.79
N PHE A 1112 -8.85 -17.23 17.49
CA PHE A 1112 -9.55 -17.46 16.22
C PHE A 1112 -11.03 -17.10 16.26
N LEU A 1113 -11.74 -17.49 17.32
CA LEU A 1113 -13.21 -17.45 17.42
C LEU A 1113 -13.74 -16.38 18.38
N GLY A 1114 -12.87 -15.64 19.07
CA GLY A 1114 -13.31 -14.57 19.96
C GLY A 1114 -14.09 -13.46 19.22
N PRO A 1115 -14.91 -12.64 19.91
CA PRO A 1115 -15.66 -11.55 19.30
C PRO A 1115 -14.82 -10.59 18.44
N LYS A 1116 -13.56 -10.40 18.83
CA LYS A 1116 -12.52 -9.63 18.14
C LYS A 1116 -11.37 -10.52 17.65
N GLY A 1117 -11.58 -11.83 17.56
CA GLY A 1117 -10.63 -12.82 17.07
C GLY A 1117 -10.41 -12.75 15.56
N LEU A 1118 -9.42 -13.50 15.09
CA LEU A 1118 -8.88 -13.45 13.73
C LEU A 1118 -9.88 -13.92 12.68
N GLY A 1119 -10.73 -14.90 13.01
CA GLY A 1119 -11.82 -15.37 12.14
C GLY A 1119 -12.84 -14.28 11.81
N ASN A 1120 -12.94 -13.22 12.64
CA ASN A 1120 -13.83 -12.08 12.42
C ASN A 1120 -13.14 -10.87 11.74
N ARG A 1121 -11.83 -10.94 11.47
CA ARG A 1121 -11.02 -9.74 11.13
C ARG A 1121 -10.15 -9.84 9.90
N ARG A 1122 -9.64 -11.01 9.52
CA ARG A 1122 -8.63 -11.12 8.45
C ARG A 1122 -9.03 -12.16 7.39
N PRO A 1123 -9.35 -11.74 6.16
CA PRO A 1123 -9.57 -12.65 5.04
C PRO A 1123 -8.27 -13.26 4.47
N TRP A 1124 -7.09 -12.93 5.02
CA TRP A 1124 -5.78 -13.43 4.55
C TRP A 1124 -4.98 -14.00 5.71
N PHE A 1125 -5.31 -15.23 6.12
CA PHE A 1125 -4.54 -16.01 7.08
C PHE A 1125 -4.08 -17.31 6.43
N TYR A 1126 -2.86 -17.74 6.73
CA TYR A 1126 -2.32 -19.00 6.21
C TYR A 1126 -1.96 -19.92 7.37
N VAL A 1127 -2.28 -21.21 7.21
CA VAL A 1127 -1.89 -22.26 8.15
C VAL A 1127 -0.46 -22.71 7.84
N ASP A 1128 0.49 -22.08 8.51
CA ASP A 1128 1.90 -22.42 8.44
C ASP A 1128 2.25 -23.69 9.24
N ASP A 1129 3.51 -24.12 9.14
CA ASP A 1129 3.97 -25.35 9.77
C ASP A 1129 4.10 -25.21 11.30
N GLU A 1130 4.29 -24.00 11.81
CA GLU A 1130 4.34 -23.71 13.25
C GLU A 1130 2.95 -23.92 13.88
N LEU A 1131 1.91 -23.32 13.30
CA LEU A 1131 0.54 -23.52 13.75
C LEU A 1131 0.12 -24.99 13.64
N MET A 1132 0.49 -25.67 12.54
CA MET A 1132 0.27 -27.11 12.39
C MET A 1132 0.94 -27.90 13.53
N GLY A 1133 2.18 -27.52 13.90
CA GLY A 1133 2.90 -28.12 15.02
C GLY A 1133 2.13 -27.98 16.35
N ILE A 1134 1.64 -26.78 16.66
CA ILE A 1134 0.85 -26.52 17.87
C ILE A 1134 -0.41 -27.40 17.91
N PHE A 1135 -1.17 -27.44 16.81
CA PHE A 1135 -2.38 -28.25 16.72
C PHE A 1135 -2.08 -29.75 16.86
N LYS A 1136 -0.99 -30.25 16.25
CA LYS A 1136 -0.54 -31.64 16.39
C LYS A 1136 -0.17 -31.97 17.85
N THR A 1137 0.60 -31.12 18.51
CA THR A 1137 0.97 -31.29 19.92
C THR A 1137 -0.27 -31.37 20.81
N LEU A 1138 -1.22 -30.45 20.65
CA LEU A 1138 -2.43 -30.43 21.45
C LEU A 1138 -3.38 -31.59 21.12
N TYR A 1139 -3.46 -32.03 19.86
CA TYR A 1139 -4.30 -33.16 19.47
C TYR A 1139 -3.78 -34.50 19.99
N ASN A 1140 -2.46 -34.64 20.16
CA ASN A 1140 -1.83 -35.84 20.71
C ASN A 1140 -2.01 -35.98 22.24
N LYS A 1141 -2.45 -34.93 22.93
CA LYS A 1141 -2.72 -34.96 24.39
C LYS A 1141 -4.19 -35.31 24.66
N LEU A 1142 -4.42 -36.29 25.53
CA LEU A 1142 -5.77 -36.80 25.85
C LEU A 1142 -6.72 -35.69 26.33
N VAL A 1143 -6.21 -34.75 27.13
CA VAL A 1143 -7.00 -33.63 27.72
C VAL A 1143 -7.49 -32.62 26.70
N THR A 1144 -6.77 -32.41 25.59
CA THR A 1144 -7.07 -31.37 24.59
C THR A 1144 -7.51 -31.92 23.24
N LYS A 1145 -7.36 -33.22 22.99
CA LYS A 1145 -7.70 -33.88 21.72
C LYS A 1145 -9.10 -33.53 21.18
N GLU A 1146 -10.12 -33.72 22.01
CA GLU A 1146 -11.51 -33.40 21.64
C GLU A 1146 -11.72 -31.88 21.48
N GLY A 1147 -11.01 -31.07 22.26
CA GLY A 1147 -11.06 -29.62 22.15
C GLY A 1147 -10.51 -29.10 20.83
N ILE A 1148 -9.42 -29.71 20.34
CA ILE A 1148 -8.79 -29.39 19.05
C ILE A 1148 -9.64 -29.88 17.89
N TYR A 1149 -10.19 -31.11 17.97
CA TYR A 1149 -11.12 -31.61 16.96
C TYR A 1149 -12.27 -30.61 16.73
N ARG A 1150 -12.86 -30.12 17.82
CA ARG A 1150 -13.93 -29.11 17.77
C ARG A 1150 -13.46 -27.76 17.24
N LEU A 1151 -12.29 -27.28 17.67
CA LEU A 1151 -11.76 -26.02 17.16
C LEU A 1151 -11.53 -26.07 15.64
N ILE A 1152 -10.98 -27.18 15.12
CA ILE A 1152 -10.81 -27.36 13.67
C ILE A 1152 -12.18 -27.32 12.97
N ASP A 1153 -13.17 -28.05 13.49
CA ASP A 1153 -14.53 -28.09 12.95
C ASP A 1153 -15.19 -26.70 12.91
N GLU A 1154 -15.06 -25.92 13.98
CA GLU A 1154 -15.57 -24.55 14.09
C GLU A 1154 -14.83 -23.57 13.17
N LEU A 1155 -13.55 -23.83 12.88
CA LEU A 1155 -12.73 -23.01 12.00
C LEU A 1155 -13.04 -23.21 10.51
N LEU A 1156 -13.36 -24.43 10.07
CA LEU A 1156 -13.63 -24.72 8.66
C LEU A 1156 -14.66 -23.77 8.02
N PRO A 1157 -15.87 -23.58 8.58
CA PRO A 1157 -16.90 -22.76 7.93
C PRO A 1157 -16.58 -21.25 7.90
N ILE A 1158 -15.68 -20.77 8.77
CA ILE A 1158 -15.30 -19.35 8.84
C ILE A 1158 -14.00 -19.04 8.08
N GLY A 1159 -13.15 -20.04 7.85
CA GLY A 1159 -11.82 -19.86 7.27
C GLY A 1159 -11.79 -19.63 5.77
N ASN A 1160 -12.93 -19.77 5.10
CA ASN A 1160 -13.02 -19.66 3.65
C ASN A 1160 -11.88 -20.46 2.96
N GLY A 1161 -11.77 -21.76 3.27
CA GLY A 1161 -10.72 -22.64 2.74
C GLY A 1161 -9.34 -22.59 3.40
N GLN A 1162 -9.02 -21.56 4.20
CA GLN A 1162 -7.68 -21.41 4.80
C GLN A 1162 -7.35 -22.50 5.81
N PHE A 1163 -8.35 -22.98 6.56
CA PHE A 1163 -8.17 -23.96 7.61
C PHE A 1163 -8.29 -25.42 7.14
N TRP A 1164 -8.53 -25.68 5.85
CA TRP A 1164 -8.69 -27.05 5.35
C TRP A 1164 -7.48 -27.95 5.62
N LYS A 1165 -6.25 -27.38 5.62
CA LYS A 1165 -5.00 -28.10 5.95
C LYS A 1165 -4.98 -28.62 7.39
N LEU A 1166 -5.69 -27.99 8.33
CA LEU A 1166 -5.78 -28.47 9.72
C LEU A 1166 -6.44 -29.85 9.82
N LYS A 1167 -7.24 -30.27 8.83
CA LYS A 1167 -7.82 -31.63 8.81
C LYS A 1167 -6.75 -32.73 8.79
N ASP A 1168 -5.55 -32.43 8.29
CA ASP A 1168 -4.44 -33.39 8.28
C ASP A 1168 -3.97 -33.78 9.69
N VAL A 1169 -4.16 -32.89 10.68
CA VAL A 1169 -3.91 -33.17 12.10
C VAL A 1169 -4.80 -34.33 12.59
N ILE A 1170 -6.06 -34.36 12.17
CA ILE A 1170 -7.03 -35.38 12.56
C ILE A 1170 -6.79 -36.69 11.80
N ASN A 1171 -6.42 -36.58 10.52
CA ASN A 1171 -6.19 -37.71 9.63
C ASN A 1171 -4.85 -38.42 9.86
N GLY A 1172 -3.97 -37.89 10.72
CA GLY A 1172 -2.66 -38.46 11.02
C GLY A 1172 -1.65 -38.31 9.89
N LYS A 1173 -1.73 -37.22 9.12
CA LYS A 1173 -0.82 -36.92 8.00
C LYS A 1173 0.27 -35.91 8.35
#